data_AF-A0A4U8SJ86-F1
#
_entry.id   AF-A0A4U8SJ86-F1
#
_cell.length_a   1.000
_cell.length_b   1.000
_cell.length_c   1.000
_cell.angle_alpha   90.00
_cell.angle_beta   90.00
_cell.angle_gamma   90.00
#
_symmetry.space_group_name_H-M   'P 1'
#
loop_
_entity.id
_entity.type
_entity.pdbx_description
1 polymer ?
#
loop_
_entity_poly.entity_id
_entity_poly.type
_entity_poly.pdbx_seq_one_letter_code
_entity_poly.pdbx_strand_id
1 'polypeptide(L)'
;MKIIKSLFCDLRVALVLMAVYAIGCGIATFIEKYDGTMAARYYVYGAFWFDVLHIWLVVALIGCFITSQAWQRKKYASLLLHFSFIVIILGAGITRYFGFEGMMNLREGESTNLITTNEHYIFIQVKDLQNNVQYAQIQTHIDEKLNSKIERTIKFFDKPLHISTGEVHIPQNGIYVLDAKIDFAGQSTNTQILRQGNLTPTKESITLLTSDEYMIFLAWGVDQVPLPFKLKLEKFELERYPGSNSPASYASQVEVLDGANPPMPYRIFMNNVLDYGGYRFFQSSYDTDEKGSHISVNRDPGKTPTYIGYTLLVLGVIWLLFDKNGRFRTLSRFLKTQKNFCIALAFSAALLPYTLHAQTDSTNLQTYSNTQEMTQEALDEADSILQQEATQERDSINPHARMEKMDNTSSLLNVTTEEQLKLAIQSFGAISKEFDKVLMQDFGGRTKPIHTLANEYIHQITKKTKFLGMDSTQVFLTMTFLPDAMQGVKMIATETPQLRQILGLDEKQKYISFADVLADGQYLLQNYVEEANLKSPASRNAFEKDVINVDKRVNYAYLIYTGEALRIFPDSKAENNQWFSPLDAISSAVAQEDMAKATKLLEIYKQLGIGIQNGLEAGKWDEAIKAIGAMREYQQANAQDTLISQAKVDSEIFLNTYNPFYQLTLPYILISVVFFIIVLSAIVRNKPLHKLLHNAFYLILLLLFIIHTCALALRWYVGGHAPWSNAYESMIYIAWAAMLSGVVFFRKSNLALCASSFLAGVTLFVAYLGDMDPQIGNLMPVLKSYWLNIHVSVITASYGFLGLCFVLGLITLLMFIISHPKITLKTQSRENITSSIFSLTALNEMSMILGLFLLSVGNFLGGVWANESWGRYWGWDSKETWALISIGVYAIILHLRLICKTNLPFVFASASVLGFFSVLMTYFGVNYYLTGMHSYAAGESEPLPLWFKLIIVSIFVLVIIASRNRQLNMPKLS
;
A
#
# COMPACT_ATOMS: atom_id res chain seq x y z
N MET A 1 16.82 48.24 4.12
CA MET A 1 16.36 47.77 2.79
C MET A 1 17.20 46.62 2.19
N LYS A 2 18.55 46.67 2.17
CA LYS A 2 19.40 45.58 1.63
C LYS A 2 19.24 44.24 2.39
N ILE A 3 19.16 44.28 3.73
CA ILE A 3 18.99 43.08 4.58
C ILE A 3 17.63 42.42 4.31
N ILE A 4 16.55 43.19 4.31
CA ILE A 4 15.20 42.70 3.99
C ILE A 4 15.16 42.04 2.61
N LYS A 5 15.74 42.68 1.59
CA LYS A 5 15.81 42.10 0.24
C LYS A 5 16.64 40.79 0.20
N SER A 6 17.69 40.70 1.01
CA SER A 6 18.51 39.49 1.12
C SER A 6 17.80 38.33 1.83
N LEU A 7 16.97 38.63 2.85
CA LEU A 7 16.28 37.62 3.66
C LEU A 7 14.96 37.12 3.04
N PHE A 8 14.32 37.95 2.21
CA PHE A 8 12.97 37.67 1.71
C PHE A 8 12.85 37.67 0.18
N CYS A 9 13.89 38.06 -0.56
CA CYS A 9 13.80 38.12 -2.03
C CYS A 9 14.94 37.39 -2.77
N ASP A 10 15.73 36.59 -2.06
CA ASP A 10 16.83 35.80 -2.62
C ASP A 10 16.44 34.32 -2.78
N LEU A 11 16.63 33.79 -3.99
CA LEU A 11 16.40 32.39 -4.32
C LEU A 11 17.19 31.44 -3.42
N ARG A 12 18.40 31.81 -3.02
CA ARG A 12 19.24 30.99 -2.13
C ARG A 12 18.58 30.77 -0.79
N VAL A 13 17.99 31.83 -0.22
CA VAL A 13 17.27 31.74 1.05
C VAL A 13 16.02 30.88 0.88
N ALA A 14 15.24 31.06 -0.18
CA ALA A 14 14.08 30.22 -0.46
C ALA A 14 14.46 28.72 -0.54
N LEU A 15 15.56 28.36 -1.21
CA LEU A 15 16.01 26.96 -1.27
C LEU A 15 16.48 26.43 0.09
N VAL A 16 17.12 27.26 0.92
CA VAL A 16 17.51 26.87 2.29
C VAL A 16 16.27 26.62 3.15
N LEU A 17 15.27 27.50 3.08
CA LEU A 17 14.00 27.32 3.79
C LEU A 17 13.28 26.05 3.35
N MET A 18 13.25 25.75 2.04
CA MET A 18 12.72 24.47 1.54
C MET A 18 13.47 23.26 2.08
N ALA A 19 14.80 23.34 2.22
CA ALA A 19 15.59 22.25 2.79
C ALA A 19 15.31 22.06 4.30
N VAL A 20 15.23 23.16 5.07
CA VAL A 20 14.86 23.12 6.49
C VAL A 20 13.44 22.55 6.66
N TYR A 21 12.52 22.95 5.80
CA TYR A 21 11.15 22.43 5.77
C TYR A 21 11.11 20.92 5.54
N ALA A 22 11.83 20.44 4.52
CA ALA A 22 11.93 19.01 4.22
C ALA A 22 12.56 18.20 5.37
N ILE A 23 13.60 18.74 6.02
CA ILE A 23 14.24 18.10 7.18
C ILE A 23 13.28 18.04 8.38
N GLY A 24 12.58 19.14 8.68
CA GLY A 24 11.59 19.19 9.76
C GLY A 24 10.45 18.18 9.55
N CYS A 25 9.93 18.09 8.32
CA CYS A 25 8.94 17.09 7.93
C CYS A 25 9.49 15.66 8.07
N GLY A 26 10.72 15.42 7.62
CA GLY A 26 11.35 14.11 7.74
C GLY A 26 11.50 13.67 9.19
N ILE A 27 11.96 14.56 10.08
CA ILE A 27 12.06 14.32 11.52
C ILE A 27 10.69 14.00 12.11
N ALA A 28 9.64 14.73 11.72
CA ALA A 28 8.28 14.49 12.20
C ALA A 28 7.79 13.06 11.93
N THR A 29 8.10 12.50 10.75
CA THR A 29 7.71 11.10 10.43
C THR A 29 8.41 10.07 11.32
N PHE A 30 9.62 10.34 11.79
CA PHE A 30 10.30 9.47 12.75
C PHE A 30 9.77 9.65 14.17
N ILE A 31 9.46 10.89 14.58
CA ILE A 31 8.77 11.16 15.85
C ILE A 31 7.43 10.42 15.88
N GLU A 32 6.66 10.49 14.78
CA GLU A 32 5.37 9.79 14.66
C GLU A 32 5.52 8.28 14.88
N LYS A 33 6.56 7.67 14.29
CA LYS A 33 6.84 6.24 14.45
C LYS A 33 7.16 5.87 15.90
N TYR A 34 8.03 6.62 16.57
CA TYR A 34 8.54 6.23 17.89
C TYR A 34 7.60 6.68 19.02
N ASP A 35 7.13 7.93 18.94
CA ASP A 35 6.44 8.64 20.02
C ASP A 35 4.93 8.84 19.73
N GLY A 36 4.47 8.55 18.50
CA GLY A 36 3.07 8.61 18.10
C GLY A 36 2.67 9.88 17.33
N THR A 37 1.49 9.84 16.71
CA THR A 37 0.94 10.91 15.86
C THR A 37 0.79 12.24 16.60
N MET A 38 0.37 12.18 17.87
CA MET A 38 0.21 13.35 18.73
C MET A 38 1.55 14.05 19.00
N ALA A 39 2.64 13.29 19.18
CA ALA A 39 3.97 13.85 19.39
C ALA A 39 4.51 14.56 18.14
N ALA A 40 4.33 13.97 16.95
CA ALA A 40 4.72 14.62 15.70
C ALA A 40 3.96 15.93 15.45
N ARG A 41 2.65 15.94 15.75
CA ARG A 41 1.85 17.17 15.75
C ARG A 41 2.37 18.18 16.76
N TYR A 42 2.60 17.79 18.00
CA TYR A 42 3.04 18.72 19.04
C TYR A 42 4.40 19.36 18.76
N TYR A 43 5.42 18.55 18.40
CA TYR A 43 6.80 19.04 18.23
C TYR A 43 7.06 19.72 16.88
N VAL A 44 6.31 19.36 15.83
CA VAL A 44 6.56 19.84 14.46
C VAL A 44 5.31 20.47 13.84
N TYR A 45 4.32 19.68 13.42
CA TYR A 45 3.25 20.18 12.54
C TYR A 45 2.35 21.24 13.19
N GLY A 46 2.21 21.18 14.50
CA GLY A 46 1.48 22.11 15.36
C GLY A 46 2.35 23.19 15.98
N ALA A 47 3.68 23.11 15.83
CA ALA A 47 4.60 23.97 16.54
C ALA A 47 4.74 25.36 15.89
N PHE A 48 4.89 26.39 16.74
CA PHE A 48 5.02 27.78 16.31
C PHE A 48 6.17 28.02 15.31
N TRP A 49 7.31 27.37 15.50
CA TRP A 49 8.46 27.51 14.60
C TRP A 49 8.14 27.04 13.18
N PHE A 50 7.28 26.04 13.04
CA PHE A 50 6.87 25.48 11.75
C PHE A 50 5.87 26.40 11.05
N ASP A 51 5.01 27.09 11.80
CA ASP A 51 4.14 28.16 11.27
C ASP A 51 4.96 29.35 10.76
N VAL A 52 5.96 29.78 11.53
CA VAL A 52 6.91 30.84 11.10
C VAL A 52 7.63 30.44 9.82
N LEU A 53 8.05 29.17 9.70
CA LEU A 53 8.70 28.66 8.50
C LEU A 53 7.80 28.71 7.27
N HIS A 54 6.52 28.35 7.38
CA HIS A 54 5.56 28.47 6.27
C HIS A 54 5.39 29.91 5.82
N ILE A 55 5.17 30.84 6.76
CA ILE A 55 4.99 32.26 6.45
C ILE A 55 6.25 32.80 5.77
N TRP A 56 7.43 32.48 6.30
CA TRP A 56 8.69 32.92 5.71
C TRP A 56 8.87 32.36 4.30
N LEU A 57 8.54 31.09 4.05
CA LEU A 57 8.61 30.50 2.72
C LEU A 57 7.68 31.22 1.73
N VAL A 58 6.44 31.54 2.13
CA VAL A 58 5.49 32.30 1.28
C VAL A 58 6.03 33.68 0.94
N VAL A 59 6.50 34.42 1.94
CA VAL A 59 7.07 35.75 1.75
C VAL A 59 8.32 35.68 0.87
N ALA A 60 9.17 34.65 1.05
CA ALA A 60 10.35 34.42 0.24
C ALA A 60 10.01 34.12 -1.23
N LEU A 61 8.98 33.31 -1.48
CA LEU A 61 8.48 33.01 -2.83
C LEU A 61 7.94 34.25 -3.53
N ILE A 62 7.13 35.05 -2.84
CA ILE A 62 6.61 36.34 -3.36
C ILE A 62 7.76 37.30 -3.65
N GLY A 63 8.74 37.40 -2.75
CA GLY A 63 9.90 38.27 -2.96
C GLY A 63 10.75 37.84 -4.15
N CYS A 64 10.99 36.53 -4.32
CA CYS A 64 11.68 35.97 -5.49
C CYS A 64 10.91 36.25 -6.79
N PHE A 65 9.58 36.16 -6.75
CA PHE A 65 8.72 36.46 -7.88
C PHE A 65 8.92 37.89 -8.38
N ILE A 66 8.85 38.85 -7.45
CA ILE A 66 9.01 40.29 -7.74
C ILE A 66 10.44 40.58 -8.26
N THR A 67 11.48 40.03 -7.63
CA THR A 67 12.87 40.31 -8.02
C THR A 67 13.29 39.63 -9.33
N SER A 68 12.68 38.49 -9.67
CA SER A 68 13.00 37.76 -10.90
C SER A 68 12.54 38.48 -12.18
N GLN A 69 11.64 39.47 -12.05
CA GLN A 69 10.98 40.15 -13.17
C GLN A 69 10.40 39.16 -14.20
N ALA A 70 9.92 37.99 -13.75
CA ALA A 70 9.46 36.92 -14.62
C ALA A 70 8.36 37.37 -15.61
N TRP A 71 7.49 38.29 -15.16
CA TRP A 71 6.47 38.93 -15.99
C TRP A 71 7.07 39.69 -17.18
N GLN A 72 8.07 40.54 -16.94
CA GLN A 72 8.74 41.33 -17.98
C GLN A 72 9.55 40.43 -18.94
N ARG A 73 10.00 39.28 -18.47
CA ARG A 73 10.71 38.26 -19.27
C ARG A 73 9.77 37.33 -20.05
N LYS A 74 8.46 37.59 -20.05
CA LYS A 74 7.40 36.80 -20.71
C LYS A 74 7.39 35.31 -20.30
N LYS A 75 7.81 34.99 -19.08
CA LYS A 75 7.87 33.62 -18.55
C LYS A 75 6.57 33.22 -17.83
N TYR A 76 5.43 33.37 -18.51
CA TYR A 76 4.10 33.21 -17.91
C TYR A 76 3.81 31.79 -17.39
N ALA A 77 4.29 30.75 -18.07
CA ALA A 77 4.13 29.36 -17.60
C ALA A 77 4.82 29.13 -16.24
N SER A 78 6.06 29.61 -16.10
CA SER A 78 6.80 29.54 -14.84
C SER A 78 6.12 30.38 -13.75
N LEU A 79 5.56 31.53 -14.12
CA LEU A 79 4.85 32.43 -13.23
C LEU A 79 3.60 31.76 -12.63
N LEU A 80 2.77 31.16 -13.49
CA LEU A 80 1.57 30.42 -13.11
C LEU A 80 1.92 29.23 -12.18
N LEU A 81 2.95 28.47 -12.55
CA LEU A 81 3.42 27.33 -11.76
C LEU A 81 3.84 27.74 -10.34
N HIS A 82 4.63 28.79 -10.17
CA HIS A 82 5.09 29.16 -8.83
C HIS A 82 4.00 29.87 -8.02
N PHE A 83 3.12 30.62 -8.69
CA PHE A 83 1.96 31.24 -8.05
C PHE A 83 1.02 30.20 -7.44
N SER A 84 0.87 29.04 -8.09
CA SER A 84 0.04 27.94 -7.57
C SER A 84 0.42 27.52 -6.14
N PHE A 85 1.72 27.44 -5.80
CA PHE A 85 2.17 27.07 -4.46
C PHE A 85 1.77 28.10 -3.40
N ILE A 86 1.71 29.39 -3.76
CA ILE A 86 1.23 30.44 -2.84
C ILE A 86 -0.25 30.18 -2.52
N VAL A 87 -1.06 29.91 -3.55
CA VAL A 87 -2.49 29.60 -3.37
C VAL A 87 -2.69 28.33 -2.54
N ILE A 88 -1.87 27.29 -2.76
CA ILE A 88 -1.90 26.04 -1.98
C ILE A 88 -1.56 26.31 -0.51
N ILE A 89 -0.50 27.06 -0.21
CA ILE A 89 -0.10 27.34 1.18
C ILE A 89 -1.16 28.19 1.88
N LEU A 90 -1.76 29.17 1.17
CA LEU A 90 -2.87 29.95 1.71
C LEU A 90 -4.09 29.07 2.02
N GLY A 91 -4.44 28.15 1.11
CA GLY A 91 -5.51 27.18 1.34
C GLY A 91 -5.23 26.27 2.53
N ALA A 92 -4.02 25.71 2.62
CA ALA A 92 -3.59 24.91 3.78
C ALA A 92 -3.61 25.71 5.10
N GLY A 93 -3.26 27.01 5.06
CA GLY A 93 -3.42 27.90 6.21
C GLY A 93 -4.88 28.06 6.63
N ILE A 94 -5.79 28.23 5.67
CA ILE A 94 -7.23 28.31 5.95
C ILE A 94 -7.74 26.99 6.57
N THR A 95 -7.36 25.84 6.01
CA THR A 95 -7.69 24.52 6.56
C THR A 95 -7.18 24.37 7.99
N ARG A 96 -5.95 24.80 8.29
CA ARG A 96 -5.37 24.69 9.62
C ARG A 96 -6.10 25.50 10.69
N TYR A 97 -6.50 26.73 10.38
CA TYR A 97 -7.08 27.65 11.38
C TYR A 97 -8.61 27.67 11.40
N PHE A 98 -9.26 27.25 10.32
CA PHE A 98 -10.73 27.28 10.18
C PHE A 98 -11.34 25.91 9.81
N GLY A 99 -10.50 24.90 9.57
CA GLY A 99 -10.96 23.53 9.35
C GLY A 99 -11.34 22.85 10.65
N PHE A 100 -12.22 21.85 10.53
CA PHE A 100 -12.72 21.06 11.65
C PHE A 100 -12.84 19.60 11.23
N GLU A 101 -12.30 18.69 12.04
CA GLU A 101 -12.42 17.24 11.87
C GLU A 101 -12.93 16.60 13.16
N GLY A 102 -13.84 15.64 13.03
CA GLY A 102 -14.36 14.85 14.14
C GLY A 102 -15.01 13.54 13.69
N MET A 103 -15.63 12.86 14.64
CA MET A 103 -16.25 11.55 14.46
C MET A 103 -17.69 11.56 14.97
N MET A 104 -18.57 10.93 14.21
CA MET A 104 -19.96 10.69 14.56
C MET A 104 -20.20 9.19 14.56
N ASN A 105 -20.57 8.66 15.73
CA ASN A 105 -20.92 7.25 15.89
C ASN A 105 -22.45 7.14 15.91
N LEU A 106 -22.99 6.26 15.07
CA LEU A 106 -24.42 6.03 14.94
C LEU A 106 -24.70 4.53 14.96
N ARG A 107 -25.74 4.10 15.68
CA ARG A 107 -26.29 2.75 15.54
C ARG A 107 -27.62 2.78 14.78
N GLU A 108 -28.02 1.64 14.22
CA GLU A 108 -29.23 1.55 13.41
C GLU A 108 -30.47 2.05 14.18
N GLY A 109 -31.25 2.91 13.53
CA GLY A 109 -32.41 3.60 14.11
C GLY A 109 -32.08 4.84 14.94
N GLU A 110 -30.82 5.05 15.33
CA GLU A 110 -30.41 6.22 16.10
C GLU A 110 -30.23 7.45 15.21
N SER A 111 -30.47 8.63 15.80
CA SER A 111 -30.15 9.91 15.18
C SER A 111 -29.42 10.81 16.15
N THR A 112 -28.43 11.55 15.65
CA THR A 112 -27.67 12.51 16.44
C THR A 112 -27.31 13.74 15.61
N ASN A 113 -27.11 14.86 16.28
CA ASN A 113 -26.45 16.03 15.72
C ASN A 113 -25.09 16.28 16.38
N LEU A 114 -24.60 15.38 17.23
CA LEU A 114 -23.35 15.60 17.97
C LEU A 114 -22.17 14.94 17.25
N ILE A 115 -21.08 15.70 17.13
CA ILE A 115 -19.79 15.22 16.63
C ILE A 115 -18.81 15.22 17.78
N THR A 116 -18.03 14.15 17.90
CA THR A 116 -16.94 14.02 18.86
C THR A 116 -15.63 14.53 18.25
N THR A 117 -14.88 15.38 18.94
CA THR A 117 -13.59 15.89 18.46
C THR A 117 -12.50 14.82 18.51
N ASN A 118 -11.49 14.95 17.65
CA ASN A 118 -10.30 14.08 17.69
C ASN A 118 -9.27 14.50 18.74
N GLU A 119 -9.32 15.75 19.18
CA GLU A 119 -8.40 16.32 20.18
C GLU A 119 -8.98 16.19 21.59
N HIS A 120 -8.11 16.02 22.58
CA HIS A 120 -8.48 15.92 24.00
C HIS A 120 -8.36 17.27 24.70
N TYR A 121 -9.27 17.52 25.65
CA TYR A 121 -9.36 18.73 26.42
C TYR A 121 -9.53 18.44 27.91
N ILE A 122 -8.90 19.25 28.75
CA ILE A 122 -9.27 19.41 30.15
C ILE A 122 -10.34 20.50 30.22
N PHE A 123 -11.55 20.10 30.57
CA PHE A 123 -12.67 20.99 30.84
C PHE A 123 -12.62 21.43 32.29
N ILE A 124 -12.67 22.75 32.50
CA ILE A 124 -12.70 23.37 33.82
C ILE A 124 -13.99 24.17 33.93
N GLN A 125 -14.83 23.80 34.88
CA GLN A 125 -16.05 24.53 35.20
C GLN A 125 -15.95 25.05 36.62
N VAL A 126 -16.04 26.37 36.81
CA VAL A 126 -16.05 27.01 38.13
C VAL A 126 -17.44 27.56 38.38
N LYS A 127 -18.02 27.19 39.52
CA LYS A 127 -19.35 27.60 39.96
C LYS A 127 -19.25 28.33 41.29
N ASP A 128 -19.86 29.51 41.39
CA ASP A 128 -19.93 30.28 42.64
C ASP A 128 -21.12 29.86 43.52
N LEU A 129 -21.19 30.40 44.74
CA LEU A 129 -22.30 30.18 45.69
C LEU A 129 -23.66 30.70 45.18
N GLN A 130 -23.67 31.56 44.17
CA GLN A 130 -24.88 32.15 43.55
C GLN A 130 -25.35 31.36 42.33
N ASN A 131 -24.76 30.18 42.08
CA ASN A 131 -24.98 29.33 40.90
C ASN A 131 -24.54 29.94 39.56
N ASN A 132 -23.76 31.02 39.54
CA ASN A 132 -23.13 31.49 38.31
C ASN A 132 -22.01 30.51 37.92
N VAL A 133 -21.88 30.24 36.63
CA VAL A 133 -20.93 29.27 36.10
C VAL A 133 -20.07 29.90 35.02
N GLN A 134 -18.77 29.64 35.08
CA GLN A 134 -17.82 29.97 34.04
C GLN A 134 -17.07 28.70 33.61
N TYR A 135 -16.79 28.58 32.32
CA TYR A 135 -16.16 27.42 31.71
C TYR A 135 -14.86 27.83 31.01
N ALA A 136 -13.87 26.96 31.04
CA ALA A 136 -12.72 27.03 30.17
C ALA A 136 -12.32 25.62 29.73
N GLN A 137 -11.58 25.55 28.63
CA GLN A 137 -11.02 24.30 28.14
C GLN A 137 -9.56 24.50 27.80
N ILE A 138 -8.76 23.48 28.09
CA ILE A 138 -7.34 23.44 27.76
C ILE A 138 -7.10 22.21 26.90
N GLN A 139 -6.69 22.43 25.65
CA GLN A 139 -6.28 21.33 24.79
C GLN A 139 -5.07 20.62 25.39
N THR A 140 -5.12 19.29 25.42
CA THR A 140 -4.05 18.44 25.96
C THR A 140 -3.38 17.67 24.83
N HIS A 141 -2.05 17.63 24.85
CA HIS A 141 -1.25 16.72 24.02
C HIS A 141 -0.62 15.67 24.92
N ILE A 142 -1.47 14.97 25.66
CA ILE A 142 -1.08 14.02 26.69
C ILE A 142 -1.60 12.64 26.31
N ASP A 143 -0.68 11.68 26.22
CA ASP A 143 -0.97 10.28 25.92
C ASP A 143 0.08 9.34 26.55
N GLU A 144 -0.07 8.02 26.37
CA GLU A 144 0.82 6.99 26.93
C GLU A 144 2.31 7.29 26.70
N LYS A 145 2.66 7.78 25.51
CA LYS A 145 4.06 8.05 25.11
C LYS A 145 4.47 9.52 25.20
N LEU A 146 3.52 10.43 25.40
CA LEU A 146 3.76 11.88 25.39
C LEU A 146 3.15 12.50 26.64
N ASN A 147 3.99 12.92 27.58
CA ASN A 147 3.56 13.66 28.75
C ASN A 147 3.95 15.15 28.66
N SER A 148 3.18 15.92 27.89
CA SER A 148 3.38 17.37 27.83
C SER A 148 2.86 18.02 29.12
N LYS A 149 3.76 18.49 30.00
CA LYS A 149 3.34 19.26 31.18
C LYS A 149 2.57 20.52 30.77
N ILE A 150 1.43 20.72 31.39
CA ILE A 150 0.56 21.87 31.17
C ILE A 150 0.73 22.80 32.37
N GLU A 151 1.19 24.02 32.11
CA GLU A 151 1.16 25.13 33.06
C GLU A 151 0.38 26.28 32.44
N ARG A 152 -0.81 26.57 32.99
CA ARG A 152 -1.73 27.59 32.48
C ARG A 152 -2.38 28.35 33.60
N THR A 153 -2.62 29.64 33.36
CA THR A 153 -3.37 30.51 34.25
C THR A 153 -4.58 31.05 33.50
N ILE A 154 -5.77 30.76 34.00
CA ILE A 154 -7.05 31.17 33.41
C ILE A 154 -7.80 32.02 34.44
N LYS A 155 -8.44 33.11 34.00
CA LYS A 155 -9.22 33.96 34.90
C LYS A 155 -10.65 33.43 35.01
N PHE A 156 -11.11 33.21 36.24
CA PHE A 156 -12.49 32.91 36.59
C PHE A 156 -12.96 33.91 37.64
N PHE A 157 -14.09 34.59 37.39
CA PHE A 157 -14.63 35.64 38.27
C PHE A 157 -13.56 36.66 38.70
N ASP A 158 -12.75 37.12 37.74
CA ASP A 158 -11.60 38.03 37.91
C ASP A 158 -10.45 37.51 38.82
N LYS A 159 -10.55 36.28 39.34
CA LYS A 159 -9.49 35.60 40.09
C LYS A 159 -8.70 34.64 39.17
N PRO A 160 -7.36 34.59 39.26
CA PRO A 160 -6.57 33.64 38.47
C PRO A 160 -6.65 32.23 39.07
N LEU A 161 -6.99 31.25 38.24
CA LEU A 161 -6.83 29.82 38.48
C LEU A 161 -5.56 29.35 37.77
N HIS A 162 -4.59 28.88 38.52
CA HIS A 162 -3.38 28.25 37.98
C HIS A 162 -3.54 26.73 38.02
N ILE A 163 -3.26 26.07 36.89
CA ILE A 163 -3.23 24.62 36.78
C ILE A 163 -1.86 24.18 36.30
N SER A 164 -1.26 23.24 37.02
CA SER A 164 0.00 22.58 36.67
C SER A 164 -0.17 21.07 36.67
N THR A 165 0.15 20.39 35.56
CA THR A 165 0.01 18.92 35.44
C THR A 165 1.34 18.18 35.66
N GLY A 166 1.24 16.96 36.20
CA GLY A 166 2.34 16.07 36.59
C GLY A 166 2.50 14.87 35.66
N GLU A 167 2.66 13.67 36.23
CA GLU A 167 2.80 12.43 35.47
C GLU A 167 1.44 11.80 35.15
N VAL A 168 1.39 11.09 34.01
CA VAL A 168 0.25 10.28 33.61
C VAL A 168 0.53 8.85 34.01
N HIS A 169 -0.42 8.24 34.69
CA HIS A 169 -0.38 6.84 35.06
C HIS A 169 -1.55 6.11 34.40
N ILE A 170 -1.30 4.89 33.92
CA ILE A 170 -2.33 4.02 33.34
C ILE A 170 -2.50 2.81 34.28
N PRO A 171 -3.39 2.86 35.27
CA PRO A 171 -3.77 1.68 36.04
C PRO A 171 -4.39 0.60 35.14
N GLN A 172 -4.28 -0.67 35.57
CA GLN A 172 -4.98 -1.80 34.94
C GLN A 172 -6.47 -1.44 34.81
N ASN A 173 -7.01 -1.51 33.58
CA ASN A 173 -8.36 -1.11 33.10
C ASN A 173 -8.42 0.06 32.09
N GLY A 174 -7.28 0.59 31.62
CA GLY A 174 -7.28 1.52 30.47
C GLY A 174 -7.80 2.94 30.75
N ILE A 175 -7.90 3.30 32.03
CA ILE A 175 -8.20 4.67 32.48
C ILE A 175 -6.88 5.42 32.60
N TYR A 176 -6.79 6.60 31.99
CA TYR A 176 -5.64 7.49 32.14
C TYR A 176 -5.86 8.39 33.36
N VAL A 177 -4.87 8.42 34.26
CA VAL A 177 -4.88 9.25 35.46
C VAL A 177 -3.81 10.31 35.32
N LEU A 178 -4.21 11.58 35.28
CA LEU A 178 -3.31 12.72 35.21
C LEU A 178 -3.23 13.42 36.56
N ASP A 179 -2.06 13.44 37.17
CA ASP A 179 -1.85 14.24 38.38
C ASP A 179 -1.89 15.73 38.04
N ALA A 180 -2.61 16.53 38.82
CA ALA A 180 -2.74 17.96 38.62
C ALA A 180 -2.71 18.71 39.95
N LYS A 181 -2.12 19.90 39.95
CA LYS A 181 -2.18 20.84 41.06
C LYS A 181 -2.93 22.08 40.60
N ILE A 182 -3.90 22.51 41.40
CA ILE A 182 -4.74 23.67 41.13
C ILE A 182 -4.59 24.68 42.26
N ASP A 183 -4.23 25.91 41.87
CA ASP A 183 -4.20 27.06 42.77
C ASP A 183 -5.32 28.03 42.35
N PHE A 184 -6.34 28.19 43.20
CA PHE A 184 -7.45 29.11 42.95
C PHE A 184 -7.92 29.76 44.25
N ALA A 185 -8.22 31.07 44.21
CA ALA A 185 -8.73 31.84 45.35
C ALA A 185 -7.89 31.69 46.65
N GLY A 186 -6.57 31.49 46.54
CA GLY A 186 -5.66 31.34 47.69
C GLY A 186 -5.56 29.92 48.26
N GLN A 187 -6.29 28.95 47.71
CA GLN A 187 -6.19 27.53 48.07
C GLN A 187 -5.42 26.75 46.98
N SER A 188 -4.53 25.87 47.42
CA SER A 188 -3.71 25.00 46.59
C SER A 188 -4.08 23.55 46.85
N THR A 189 -4.56 22.84 45.84
CA THR A 189 -5.03 21.45 45.97
C THR A 189 -4.38 20.56 44.93
N ASN A 190 -3.80 19.44 45.37
CA ASN A 190 -3.38 18.37 44.49
C ASN A 190 -4.57 17.45 44.22
N THR A 191 -4.78 17.09 42.97
CA THR A 191 -5.89 16.27 42.50
C THR A 191 -5.44 15.38 41.35
N GLN A 192 -6.31 14.45 40.97
CA GLN A 192 -6.15 13.63 39.78
C GLN A 192 -7.30 13.94 38.81
N ILE A 193 -7.04 13.87 37.52
CA ILE A 193 -8.04 14.04 36.46
C ILE A 193 -8.07 12.74 35.64
N LEU A 194 -9.26 12.19 35.45
CA LEU A 194 -9.45 10.88 34.82
C LEU A 194 -9.91 11.03 33.36
N ARG A 195 -9.38 10.18 32.47
CA ARG A 195 -9.84 10.03 31.08
C ARG A 195 -10.07 8.56 30.75
N GLN A 196 -11.23 8.26 30.15
CA GLN A 196 -11.60 6.92 29.66
C GLN A 196 -11.39 6.86 28.14
N GLY A 197 -10.18 6.54 27.70
CA GLY A 197 -9.84 6.47 26.26
C GLY A 197 -10.21 7.75 25.49
N ASN A 198 -10.89 7.57 24.34
CA ASN A 198 -11.36 8.65 23.47
C ASN A 198 -12.86 8.95 23.67
N LEU A 199 -13.36 8.86 24.90
CA LEU A 199 -14.76 9.13 25.23
C LEU A 199 -14.94 10.54 25.80
N THR A 200 -16.14 11.08 25.62
CA THR A 200 -16.57 12.31 26.29
C THR A 200 -16.60 12.06 27.79
N PRO A 201 -16.19 13.04 28.63
CA PRO A 201 -16.18 12.83 30.08
C PRO A 201 -17.57 12.49 30.62
N THR A 202 -17.64 11.38 31.35
CA THR A 202 -18.85 10.92 32.07
C THR A 202 -18.87 11.50 33.49
N LYS A 203 -20.03 11.47 34.16
CA LYS A 203 -20.16 11.93 35.56
C LYS A 203 -19.13 11.30 36.52
N GLU A 204 -18.74 10.05 36.27
CA GLU A 204 -17.78 9.30 37.08
C GLU A 204 -16.33 9.73 36.85
N SER A 205 -16.04 10.31 35.69
CA SER A 205 -14.71 10.86 35.35
C SER A 205 -14.49 12.29 35.84
N ILE A 206 -15.55 12.97 36.33
CA ILE A 206 -15.48 14.35 36.79
C ILE A 206 -14.87 14.40 38.19
N THR A 207 -13.81 15.18 38.31
CA THR A 207 -13.18 15.49 39.60
C THR A 207 -13.75 16.79 40.15
N LEU A 208 -14.35 16.74 41.34
CA LEU A 208 -14.92 17.89 42.03
C LEU A 208 -13.98 18.36 43.15
N LEU A 209 -13.58 19.63 43.09
CA LEU A 209 -12.91 20.33 44.17
C LEU A 209 -13.88 21.34 44.78
N THR A 210 -13.98 21.35 46.10
CA THR A 210 -14.83 22.29 46.84
C THR A 210 -13.98 23.25 47.64
N SER A 211 -14.34 24.52 47.58
CA SER A 211 -13.78 25.62 48.36
C SER A 211 -14.93 26.36 49.05
N ASP A 212 -14.63 27.19 50.06
CA ASP A 212 -15.63 27.93 50.82
C ASP A 212 -16.50 28.86 49.95
N GLU A 213 -15.97 29.30 48.81
CA GLU A 213 -16.63 30.24 47.88
C GLU A 213 -16.98 29.63 46.51
N TYR A 214 -16.37 28.50 46.12
CA TYR A 214 -16.47 27.98 44.74
C TYR A 214 -16.46 26.44 44.68
N MET A 215 -17.14 25.90 43.66
CA MET A 215 -17.03 24.50 43.23
C MET A 215 -16.31 24.45 41.88
N ILE A 216 -15.25 23.65 41.77
CA ILE A 216 -14.47 23.46 40.55
C ILE A 216 -14.69 22.04 40.07
N PHE A 217 -15.20 21.87 38.86
CA PHE A 217 -15.33 20.59 38.17
C PHE A 217 -14.25 20.49 37.10
N LEU A 218 -13.52 19.38 37.11
CA LEU A 218 -12.50 19.06 36.14
C LEU A 218 -12.88 17.78 35.42
N ALA A 219 -12.77 17.78 34.10
CA ALA A 219 -13.03 16.61 33.30
C ALA A 219 -11.99 16.52 32.18
N TRP A 220 -11.56 15.32 31.80
CA TRP A 220 -10.59 15.13 30.71
C TRP A 220 -11.11 14.13 29.69
N GLY A 221 -11.18 14.57 28.43
CA GLY A 221 -11.72 13.76 27.34
C GLY A 221 -11.89 14.57 26.06
N VAL A 222 -12.70 14.05 25.14
CA VAL A 222 -13.03 14.71 23.87
C VAL A 222 -14.26 15.60 24.01
N ASP A 223 -14.33 16.66 23.19
CA ASP A 223 -15.46 17.59 23.15
C ASP A 223 -16.58 17.10 22.22
N GLN A 224 -17.81 17.57 22.45
CA GLN A 224 -18.96 17.31 21.58
C GLN A 224 -19.48 18.59 20.94
N VAL A 225 -19.40 18.65 19.61
CA VAL A 225 -19.81 19.81 18.82
C VAL A 225 -21.16 19.53 18.15
N PRO A 226 -22.19 20.35 18.39
CA PRO A 226 -23.48 20.18 17.74
C PRO A 226 -23.48 20.68 16.28
N LEU A 227 -24.12 19.90 15.42
CA LEU A 227 -24.46 20.24 14.05
C LEU A 227 -25.82 20.97 13.98
N PRO A 228 -26.02 21.80 12.94
CA PRO A 228 -27.29 22.48 12.70
C PRO A 228 -28.43 21.53 12.25
N PHE A 229 -28.11 20.29 11.87
CA PHE A 229 -29.03 19.24 11.45
C PHE A 229 -28.69 17.92 12.15
N LYS A 230 -29.62 16.97 12.15
CA LYS A 230 -29.40 15.60 12.62
C LYS A 230 -29.12 14.66 11.45
N LEU A 231 -28.33 13.63 11.71
CA LEU A 231 -28.16 12.49 10.83
C LEU A 231 -28.72 11.25 11.52
N LYS A 232 -29.59 10.52 10.83
CA LYS A 232 -30.15 9.24 11.29
C LYS A 232 -29.52 8.10 10.49
N LEU A 233 -29.13 7.01 11.16
CA LEU A 233 -28.72 5.78 10.48
C LEU A 233 -29.95 4.87 10.33
N GLU A 234 -30.40 4.65 9.09
CA GLU A 234 -31.48 3.71 8.81
C GLU A 234 -30.97 2.27 8.84
N LYS A 235 -29.83 2.02 8.20
CA LYS A 235 -29.26 0.68 8.05
C LYS A 235 -27.77 0.72 7.74
N PHE A 236 -27.00 -0.18 8.34
CA PHE A 236 -25.64 -0.49 7.93
C PHE A 236 -25.61 -1.70 6.99
N GLU A 237 -24.76 -1.65 5.97
CA GLU A 237 -24.61 -2.69 4.96
C GLU A 237 -23.13 -3.05 4.82
N LEU A 238 -22.79 -4.32 5.05
CA LEU A 238 -21.46 -4.87 4.82
C LEU A 238 -21.51 -5.83 3.63
N GLU A 239 -20.94 -5.42 2.51
CA GLU A 239 -20.78 -6.28 1.34
C GLU A 239 -19.44 -7.02 1.45
N ARG A 240 -19.45 -8.34 1.30
CA ARG A 240 -18.27 -9.20 1.38
C ARG A 240 -17.85 -9.71 0.01
N TYR A 241 -16.60 -10.12 -0.13
CA TYR A 241 -16.20 -10.87 -1.30
C TYR A 241 -16.89 -12.22 -1.33
N PRO A 242 -17.35 -12.72 -2.50
CA PRO A 242 -18.00 -14.02 -2.60
C PRO A 242 -17.21 -15.12 -1.90
N GLY A 243 -17.85 -15.89 -1.03
CA GLY A 243 -17.19 -16.98 -0.27
C GLY A 243 -16.07 -16.55 0.68
N SER A 244 -16.03 -15.29 1.10
CA SER A 244 -15.08 -14.76 2.09
C SER A 244 -15.79 -13.92 3.16
N ASN A 245 -15.19 -13.84 4.35
CA ASN A 245 -15.56 -12.86 5.37
C ASN A 245 -14.90 -11.49 5.15
N SER A 246 -14.04 -11.38 4.12
CA SER A 246 -13.34 -10.14 3.80
C SER A 246 -14.32 -9.07 3.28
N PRO A 247 -14.29 -7.85 3.83
CA PRO A 247 -15.16 -6.78 3.37
C PRO A 247 -14.76 -6.35 1.95
N ALA A 248 -15.73 -6.34 1.05
CA ALA A 248 -15.63 -5.85 -0.32
C ALA A 248 -16.12 -4.40 -0.47
N SER A 249 -17.05 -3.98 0.37
CA SER A 249 -17.56 -2.61 0.56
C SER A 249 -18.32 -2.53 1.88
N TYR A 250 -18.42 -1.34 2.47
CA TYR A 250 -19.31 -1.08 3.59
C TYR A 250 -19.98 0.27 3.43
N ALA A 251 -21.27 0.32 3.77
CA ALA A 251 -22.16 1.43 3.48
C ALA A 251 -23.12 1.71 4.64
N SER A 252 -23.53 2.96 4.75
CA SER A 252 -24.53 3.45 5.70
C SER A 252 -25.65 4.14 4.94
N GLN A 253 -26.85 3.61 5.05
CA GLN A 253 -28.08 4.27 4.63
C GLN A 253 -28.43 5.29 5.71
N VAL A 254 -28.31 6.57 5.39
CA VAL A 254 -28.56 7.66 6.32
C VAL A 254 -29.69 8.56 5.84
N GLU A 255 -30.37 9.21 6.78
CA GLU A 255 -31.37 10.23 6.50
C GLU A 255 -30.94 11.55 7.15
N VAL A 256 -30.85 12.62 6.34
CA VAL A 256 -30.53 13.96 6.82
C VAL A 256 -31.81 14.65 7.28
N LEU A 257 -31.83 15.10 8.54
CA LEU A 257 -32.97 15.72 9.20
C LEU A 257 -32.62 17.17 9.58
N ASP A 258 -32.95 18.12 8.70
CA ASP A 258 -32.60 19.55 8.84
C ASP A 258 -33.75 20.42 9.37
N GLY A 259 -34.98 19.88 9.48
CA GLY A 259 -36.17 20.59 10.00
C GLY A 259 -36.71 21.69 9.08
N ALA A 260 -35.84 22.41 8.35
CA ALA A 260 -36.18 23.37 7.32
C ALA A 260 -36.43 22.73 5.95
N ASN A 261 -35.83 21.57 5.71
CA ASN A 261 -35.93 20.80 4.46
C ASN A 261 -36.59 19.44 4.71
N PRO A 262 -37.26 18.85 3.71
CA PRO A 262 -37.76 17.48 3.83
C PRO A 262 -36.60 16.50 4.08
N PRO A 263 -36.85 15.38 4.79
CA PRO A 263 -35.83 14.36 5.02
C PRO A 263 -35.18 13.91 3.71
N MET A 264 -33.85 13.89 3.69
CA MET A 264 -33.08 13.52 2.51
C MET A 264 -32.37 12.17 2.77
N PRO A 265 -32.86 11.06 2.19
CA PRO A 265 -32.15 9.79 2.26
C PRO A 265 -30.89 9.85 1.41
N TYR A 266 -29.81 9.27 1.91
CA TYR A 266 -28.52 9.20 1.24
C TYR A 266 -27.77 7.94 1.64
N ARG A 267 -27.03 7.33 0.71
CA ARG A 267 -26.18 6.17 1.00
C ARG A 267 -24.72 6.62 1.03
N ILE A 268 -24.10 6.61 2.21
CA ILE A 268 -22.67 6.89 2.38
C ILE A 268 -21.92 5.57 2.26
N PHE A 269 -20.91 5.48 1.40
CA PHE A 269 -20.09 4.27 1.26
C PHE A 269 -18.68 4.61 0.77
N MET A 270 -17.82 3.61 0.64
CA MET A 270 -16.45 3.81 0.16
C MET A 270 -16.41 4.59 -1.16
N ASN A 271 -15.63 5.67 -1.21
CA ASN A 271 -15.52 6.60 -2.34
C ASN A 271 -16.80 7.37 -2.70
N ASN A 272 -17.81 7.38 -1.81
CA ASN A 272 -19.03 8.16 -1.98
C ASN A 272 -19.44 8.84 -0.67
N VAL A 273 -19.14 10.13 -0.59
CA VAL A 273 -19.30 10.95 0.62
C VAL A 273 -20.53 11.83 0.53
N LEU A 274 -21.19 12.05 1.66
CA LEU A 274 -22.28 13.01 1.78
C LEU A 274 -21.71 14.40 2.02
N ASP A 275 -22.05 15.36 1.17
CA ASP A 275 -21.78 16.79 1.39
C ASP A 275 -23.09 17.50 1.74
N TYR A 276 -23.21 18.04 2.95
CA TYR A 276 -24.41 18.76 3.41
C TYR A 276 -24.07 19.87 4.41
N GLY A 277 -24.65 21.05 4.23
CA GLY A 277 -24.46 22.18 5.17
C GLY A 277 -23.02 22.67 5.33
N GLY A 278 -22.14 22.40 4.34
CA GLY A 278 -20.70 22.68 4.42
C GLY A 278 -19.89 21.64 5.20
N TYR A 279 -20.53 20.57 5.66
CA TYR A 279 -19.89 19.40 6.27
C TYR A 279 -19.84 18.25 5.26
N ARG A 280 -18.81 17.43 5.40
CA ARG A 280 -18.58 16.22 4.63
C ARG A 280 -18.59 15.04 5.58
N PHE A 281 -19.35 14.01 5.23
CA PHE A 281 -19.50 12.78 6.00
C PHE A 281 -18.96 11.62 5.18
N PHE A 282 -18.05 10.86 5.77
CA PHE A 282 -17.52 9.65 5.15
C PHE A 282 -17.55 8.48 6.12
N GLN A 283 -17.86 7.31 5.59
CA GLN A 283 -17.80 6.08 6.37
C GLN A 283 -16.33 5.75 6.64
N SER A 284 -15.93 5.75 7.91
CA SER A 284 -14.52 5.53 8.29
C SER A 284 -14.27 4.09 8.75
N SER A 285 -15.20 3.53 9.51
CA SER A 285 -15.16 2.17 10.07
C SER A 285 -16.55 1.78 10.57
N TYR A 286 -16.69 0.62 11.20
CA TYR A 286 -17.96 0.10 11.70
C TYR A 286 -17.73 -0.73 12.97
N ASP A 287 -18.79 -0.90 13.76
CA ASP A 287 -18.79 -1.77 14.94
C ASP A 287 -18.67 -3.24 14.50
N THR A 288 -17.98 -4.06 15.30
CA THR A 288 -17.77 -5.49 15.00
C THR A 288 -19.05 -6.33 15.01
N ASP A 289 -20.14 -5.81 15.58
CA ASP A 289 -21.47 -6.43 15.56
C ASP A 289 -22.30 -6.08 14.32
N GLU A 290 -21.72 -5.34 13.36
CA GLU A 290 -22.34 -4.93 12.10
C GLU A 290 -23.62 -4.10 12.27
N LYS A 291 -23.79 -3.42 13.42
CA LYS A 291 -24.96 -2.57 13.71
C LYS A 291 -24.62 -1.10 13.95
N GLY A 292 -23.34 -0.77 13.95
CA GLY A 292 -22.86 0.59 14.18
C GLY A 292 -21.93 1.09 13.08
N SER A 293 -22.07 2.38 12.78
CA SER A 293 -21.28 3.10 11.80
C SER A 293 -20.46 4.20 12.47
N HIS A 294 -19.16 4.21 12.18
CA HIS A 294 -18.28 5.32 12.52
C HIS A 294 -18.14 6.22 11.30
N ILE A 295 -18.82 7.35 11.33
CA ILE A 295 -18.82 8.35 10.26
C ILE A 295 -17.89 9.47 10.66
N SER A 296 -16.83 9.69 9.91
CA SER A 296 -15.98 10.84 10.13
C SER A 296 -16.55 12.07 9.43
N VAL A 297 -16.46 13.20 10.12
CA VAL A 297 -17.04 14.47 9.70
C VAL A 297 -15.96 15.51 9.55
N ASN A 298 -15.91 16.17 8.40
CA ASN A 298 -14.96 17.23 8.10
C ASN A 298 -15.69 18.49 7.59
N ARG A 299 -15.25 19.65 8.04
CA ARG A 299 -15.61 20.95 7.46
C ARG A 299 -14.32 21.71 7.15
N ASP A 300 -14.03 21.87 5.87
CA ASP A 300 -12.76 22.45 5.43
C ASP A 300 -12.98 23.55 4.37
N PRO A 301 -12.96 24.84 4.78
CA PRO A 301 -13.05 25.95 3.84
C PRO A 301 -11.77 26.17 3.01
N GLY A 302 -10.63 25.63 3.45
CA GLY A 302 -9.33 25.77 2.76
C GLY A 302 -9.14 24.79 1.59
N LYS A 303 -9.98 23.76 1.52
CA LYS A 303 -10.04 22.83 0.38
C LYS A 303 -10.18 23.55 -0.97
N THR A 304 -11.15 24.45 -1.09
CA THR A 304 -11.44 25.16 -2.36
C THR A 304 -10.24 25.95 -2.90
N PRO A 305 -9.61 26.86 -2.13
CA PRO A 305 -8.40 27.55 -2.59
C PRO A 305 -7.27 26.56 -2.89
N THR A 306 -7.09 25.51 -2.09
CA THR A 306 -6.06 24.49 -2.38
C THR A 306 -6.29 23.82 -3.73
N TYR A 307 -7.53 23.48 -4.10
CA TYR A 307 -7.87 22.84 -5.37
C TYR A 307 -7.71 23.78 -6.57
N ILE A 308 -8.00 25.07 -6.39
CA ILE A 308 -7.65 26.11 -7.37
C ILE A 308 -6.13 26.12 -7.56
N GLY A 309 -5.37 26.09 -6.46
CA GLY A 309 -3.92 25.96 -6.48
C GLY A 309 -3.45 24.73 -7.28
N TYR A 310 -4.01 23.55 -7.01
CA TYR A 310 -3.68 22.31 -7.73
C TYR A 310 -3.95 22.44 -9.24
N THR A 311 -5.09 23.03 -9.60
CA THR A 311 -5.45 23.27 -11.00
C THR A 311 -4.46 24.20 -11.69
N LEU A 312 -4.09 25.31 -11.04
CA LEU A 312 -3.10 26.26 -11.55
C LEU A 312 -1.72 25.61 -11.70
N LEU A 313 -1.35 24.71 -10.78
CA LEU A 313 -0.11 23.96 -10.85
C LEU A 313 -0.08 23.07 -12.09
N VAL A 314 -1.11 22.25 -12.28
CA VAL A 314 -1.23 21.35 -13.44
C VAL A 314 -1.16 22.14 -14.74
N LEU A 315 -1.96 23.20 -14.87
CA LEU A 315 -1.96 24.08 -16.04
C LEU A 315 -0.60 24.76 -16.25
N GLY A 316 0.05 25.20 -15.18
CA GLY A 316 1.38 25.82 -15.21
C GLY A 316 2.45 24.87 -15.72
N VAL A 317 2.46 23.61 -15.26
CA VAL A 317 3.45 22.63 -15.73
C VAL A 317 3.16 22.19 -17.16
N ILE A 318 1.90 21.93 -17.52
CA ILE A 318 1.53 21.63 -18.90
C ILE A 318 2.05 22.76 -19.80
N TRP A 319 1.69 24.01 -19.50
CA TRP A 319 2.17 25.15 -20.28
C TRP A 319 3.72 25.21 -20.37
N LEU A 320 4.44 24.91 -19.28
CA LEU A 320 5.90 24.90 -19.27
C LEU A 320 6.50 23.91 -20.29
N LEU A 321 5.87 22.75 -20.49
CA LEU A 321 6.33 21.73 -21.44
C LEU A 321 6.09 22.14 -22.90
N PHE A 322 5.01 22.87 -23.17
CA PHE A 322 4.64 23.30 -24.53
C PHE A 322 5.18 24.70 -24.89
N ASP A 323 5.71 25.46 -23.93
CA ASP A 323 6.28 26.78 -24.17
C ASP A 323 7.45 26.71 -25.20
N LYS A 324 7.32 27.48 -26.29
CA LYS A 324 8.32 27.58 -27.35
C LYS A 324 9.66 28.10 -26.83
N ASN A 325 9.62 28.98 -25.83
CA ASN A 325 10.81 29.59 -25.21
C ASN A 325 11.18 28.92 -23.88
N GLY A 326 10.50 27.83 -23.53
CA GLY A 326 10.71 27.09 -22.29
C GLY A 326 12.06 26.37 -22.25
N ARG A 327 12.57 26.16 -21.03
CA ARG A 327 13.84 25.46 -20.79
C ARG A 327 13.83 24.05 -21.39
N PHE A 328 12.72 23.34 -21.25
CA PHE A 328 12.56 22.00 -21.78
C PHE A 328 12.80 21.94 -23.30
N ARG A 329 12.17 22.85 -24.05
CA ARG A 329 12.33 22.94 -25.51
C ARG A 329 13.72 23.42 -25.92
N THR A 330 14.35 24.30 -25.14
CA THR A 330 15.75 24.71 -25.36
C THR A 330 16.71 23.53 -25.20
N LEU A 331 16.53 22.68 -24.18
CA LEU A 331 17.32 21.44 -24.03
C LEU A 331 17.07 20.46 -25.16
N SER A 332 15.81 20.30 -25.60
CA SER A 332 15.49 19.44 -26.74
C SER A 332 16.11 19.96 -28.06
N ARG A 333 16.17 21.28 -28.26
CA ARG A 333 16.87 21.88 -29.42
C ARG A 333 18.37 21.60 -29.36
N PHE A 334 18.98 21.76 -28.19
CA PHE A 334 20.39 21.45 -27.95
C PHE A 334 20.74 20.00 -28.27
N LEU A 335 19.88 19.05 -27.86
CA LEU A 335 20.06 17.62 -28.14
C LEU A 335 19.63 17.19 -29.55
N LYS A 336 19.09 18.10 -30.38
CA LYS A 336 18.47 17.80 -31.69
C LYS A 336 17.41 16.68 -31.62
N THR A 337 16.74 16.54 -30.48
CA THR A 337 15.59 15.62 -30.27
C THR A 337 14.33 16.14 -30.98
N GLN A 338 13.44 15.25 -31.42
CA GLN A 338 12.34 15.58 -32.35
C GLN A 338 11.23 16.46 -31.75
N LYS A 339 10.52 17.19 -32.64
CA LYS A 339 9.37 18.07 -32.36
C LYS A 339 8.11 17.35 -31.85
N ASN A 340 8.01 16.02 -31.99
CA ASN A 340 6.80 15.21 -31.71
C ASN A 340 6.65 14.82 -30.23
N PHE A 341 7.58 15.25 -29.37
CA PHE A 341 7.62 15.09 -27.92
C PHE A 341 6.28 15.40 -27.20
N CYS A 342 5.58 16.41 -27.72
CA CYS A 342 4.37 16.98 -27.14
C CYS A 342 3.09 16.13 -27.35
N ILE A 343 3.08 15.25 -28.36
CA ILE A 343 1.88 14.48 -28.74
C ILE A 343 1.76 13.21 -27.89
N ALA A 344 2.88 12.56 -27.55
CA ALA A 344 2.88 11.35 -26.72
C ALA A 344 2.39 11.60 -25.28
N LEU A 345 2.72 12.76 -24.70
CA LEU A 345 2.27 13.14 -23.35
C LEU A 345 0.78 13.49 -23.30
N ALA A 346 0.25 14.09 -24.39
CA ALA A 346 -1.17 14.35 -24.54
C ALA A 346 -1.97 13.04 -24.78
N PHE A 347 -1.40 12.08 -25.51
CA PHE A 347 -2.00 10.76 -25.70
C PHE A 347 -1.99 9.90 -24.42
N SER A 348 -0.96 9.98 -23.58
CA SER A 348 -0.97 9.32 -22.27
C SER A 348 -1.95 9.95 -21.28
N ALA A 349 -2.26 11.24 -21.41
CA ALA A 349 -3.31 11.90 -20.63
C ALA A 349 -4.72 11.64 -21.19
N ALA A 350 -4.85 11.21 -22.45
CA ALA A 350 -6.12 10.94 -23.13
C ALA A 350 -6.58 9.47 -23.05
N LEU A 351 -5.81 8.58 -22.40
CA LEU A 351 -6.26 7.23 -22.05
C LEU A 351 -7.17 7.29 -20.80
N LEU A 352 -8.28 8.02 -20.91
CA LEU A 352 -9.43 7.85 -20.04
C LEU A 352 -10.08 6.50 -20.42
N PRO A 353 -10.19 5.51 -19.54
CA PRO A 353 -10.97 4.32 -19.85
C PRO A 353 -12.45 4.73 -20.02
N TYR A 354 -12.99 4.39 -21.20
CA TYR A 354 -14.42 4.38 -21.47
C TYR A 354 -15.15 3.57 -20.40
N THR A 355 -16.23 4.14 -19.86
CA THR A 355 -17.14 3.47 -18.93
C THR A 355 -17.96 2.40 -19.67
N LEU A 356 -17.65 1.12 -19.44
CA LEU A 356 -18.63 0.06 -19.64
C LEU A 356 -19.54 0.07 -18.40
N HIS A 357 -20.78 0.50 -18.59
CA HIS A 357 -21.83 0.41 -17.58
C HIS A 357 -22.07 -1.07 -17.27
N ALA A 358 -21.77 -1.51 -16.05
CA ALA A 358 -22.32 -2.74 -15.52
C ALA A 358 -23.75 -2.44 -15.06
N GLN A 359 -24.70 -3.07 -15.75
CA GLN A 359 -26.14 -2.97 -15.52
C GLN A 359 -26.47 -3.73 -14.24
N THR A 360 -26.94 -3.02 -13.20
CA THR A 360 -27.53 -3.63 -12.01
C THR A 360 -28.90 -4.17 -12.37
N ASP A 361 -29.03 -5.47 -12.56
CA ASP A 361 -30.32 -6.15 -12.64
C ASP A 361 -30.84 -6.40 -11.22
N SER A 362 -31.93 -5.72 -10.91
CA SER A 362 -32.74 -5.95 -9.70
C SER A 362 -33.77 -7.03 -10.01
N THR A 363 -33.71 -8.17 -9.33
CA THR A 363 -34.80 -9.16 -9.39
C THR A 363 -35.19 -9.69 -8.00
N ASN A 364 -36.26 -9.08 -7.49
CA ASN A 364 -37.42 -9.64 -6.81
C ASN A 364 -37.23 -10.86 -5.87
N LEU A 365 -37.31 -10.57 -4.57
CA LEU A 365 -37.74 -11.50 -3.52
C LEU A 365 -39.26 -11.71 -3.59
N GLN A 366 -39.70 -12.93 -3.91
CA GLN A 366 -41.04 -13.41 -3.56
C GLN A 366 -40.96 -14.75 -2.83
N THR A 367 -41.18 -14.63 -1.53
CA THR A 367 -41.80 -15.55 -0.57
C THR A 367 -42.36 -16.86 -1.12
N TYR A 368 -41.92 -17.99 -0.53
CA TYR A 368 -42.76 -19.17 -0.35
C TYR A 368 -42.63 -19.69 1.08
N SER A 369 -43.65 -19.35 1.87
CA SER A 369 -44.08 -20.11 3.04
C SER A 369 -44.96 -21.27 2.56
N ASN A 370 -44.69 -22.49 3.03
CA ASN A 370 -45.68 -23.41 3.61
C ASN A 370 -45.04 -24.76 3.93
N THR A 371 -45.08 -25.08 5.21
CA THR A 371 -44.79 -26.38 5.84
C THR A 371 -46.02 -27.30 5.82
N GLN A 372 -45.77 -28.56 6.20
CA GLN A 372 -46.66 -29.73 6.43
C GLN A 372 -46.61 -30.76 5.30
N GLU A 373 -46.45 -32.07 5.53
CA GLU A 373 -46.28 -32.89 6.73
C GLU A 373 -45.67 -34.21 6.22
N MET A 374 -44.60 -34.71 6.84
CA MET A 374 -44.02 -36.02 6.52
C MET A 374 -43.93 -36.87 7.79
N THR A 375 -44.24 -38.14 7.60
CA THR A 375 -44.59 -39.18 8.57
C THR A 375 -43.47 -39.56 9.53
N GLN A 376 -43.89 -39.89 10.77
CA GLN A 376 -43.10 -40.23 11.96
C GLN A 376 -42.09 -41.41 11.79
N GLU A 377 -42.16 -42.19 10.70
CA GLU A 377 -41.22 -43.29 10.45
C GLU A 377 -39.84 -42.80 9.95
N ALA A 378 -39.74 -41.59 9.39
CA ALA A 378 -38.47 -40.98 9.00
C ALA A 378 -37.70 -40.37 10.20
N LEU A 379 -38.40 -40.10 11.30
CA LEU A 379 -37.80 -39.57 12.53
C LEU A 379 -37.11 -40.67 13.36
N ASP A 380 -37.62 -41.90 13.33
CA ASP A 380 -37.04 -43.00 14.13
C ASP A 380 -35.74 -43.56 13.51
N GLU A 381 -35.55 -43.44 12.19
CA GLU A 381 -34.29 -43.82 11.52
C GLU A 381 -33.21 -42.75 11.71
N ALA A 382 -33.60 -41.46 11.73
CA ALA A 382 -32.73 -40.32 12.03
C ALA A 382 -32.27 -40.27 13.50
N ASP A 383 -33.14 -40.63 14.46
CA ASP A 383 -32.79 -40.64 15.89
C ASP A 383 -31.78 -41.75 16.23
N SER A 384 -31.77 -42.85 15.47
CA SER A 384 -30.78 -43.93 15.66
C SER A 384 -29.36 -43.55 15.23
N ILE A 385 -29.23 -42.63 14.27
CA ILE A 385 -27.95 -42.08 13.80
C ILE A 385 -27.52 -40.92 14.70
N LEU A 386 -28.47 -40.08 15.14
CA LEU A 386 -28.18 -38.91 15.98
C LEU A 386 -27.84 -39.28 17.44
N GLN A 387 -28.33 -40.38 17.99
CA GLN A 387 -27.98 -40.81 19.35
C GLN A 387 -26.55 -41.38 19.48
N GLN A 388 -25.87 -41.71 18.38
CA GLN A 388 -24.44 -42.07 18.43
C GLN A 388 -23.51 -40.85 18.35
N GLU A 389 -23.95 -39.71 17.83
CA GLU A 389 -23.10 -38.52 17.65
C GLU A 389 -23.42 -37.37 18.64
N ALA A 390 -24.63 -37.32 19.22
CA ALA A 390 -25.06 -36.21 20.10
C ALA A 390 -24.42 -36.20 21.51
N THR A 391 -23.59 -37.18 21.87
CA THR A 391 -22.85 -37.16 23.16
C THR A 391 -21.42 -36.61 23.04
N GLN A 392 -20.99 -36.16 21.86
CA GLN A 392 -19.64 -35.61 21.64
C GLN A 392 -19.58 -34.11 21.28
N GLU A 393 -20.71 -33.44 20.97
CA GLU A 393 -20.70 -32.06 20.45
C GLU A 393 -21.10 -30.97 21.47
N ARG A 394 -20.59 -31.03 22.70
CA ARG A 394 -20.62 -29.85 23.61
C ARG A 394 -19.27 -29.26 23.98
N ASP A 395 -18.17 -29.85 23.52
CA ASP A 395 -16.80 -29.34 23.74
C ASP A 395 -15.96 -29.34 22.44
N SER A 396 -16.33 -28.54 21.43
CA SER A 396 -15.45 -28.35 20.25
C SER A 396 -15.64 -27.02 19.51
N ILE A 397 -15.13 -25.93 20.09
CA ILE A 397 -14.54 -24.80 19.33
C ILE A 397 -13.01 -24.97 19.33
N ASN A 398 -12.57 -26.21 19.06
CA ASN A 398 -11.16 -26.56 19.08
C ASN A 398 -10.81 -27.27 17.77
N PRO A 399 -10.00 -26.66 16.88
CA PRO A 399 -9.56 -27.27 15.61
C PRO A 399 -8.90 -28.65 15.79
N HIS A 400 -8.40 -28.94 16.98
CA HIS A 400 -7.67 -30.17 17.33
C HIS A 400 -8.55 -31.45 17.38
N ALA A 401 -9.86 -31.36 17.63
CA ALA A 401 -10.70 -32.56 17.77
C ALA A 401 -11.02 -33.24 16.41
N ARG A 402 -10.84 -32.54 15.29
CA ARG A 402 -11.06 -33.09 13.94
C ARG A 402 -9.91 -33.97 13.45
N MET A 403 -8.72 -33.86 14.04
CA MET A 403 -7.51 -34.58 13.62
C MET A 403 -7.51 -36.07 14.03
N GLU A 404 -8.12 -36.43 15.17
CA GLU A 404 -8.20 -37.83 15.64
C GLU A 404 -9.10 -38.72 14.76
N LYS A 405 -10.06 -38.15 14.01
CA LYS A 405 -10.96 -38.94 13.14
C LYS A 405 -10.35 -39.30 11.78
N MET A 406 -9.23 -38.70 11.37
CA MET A 406 -8.58 -39.00 10.08
C MET A 406 -7.72 -40.28 10.09
N ASP A 407 -7.36 -40.80 11.27
CA ASP A 407 -6.53 -42.00 11.43
C ASP A 407 -7.17 -43.27 10.82
N ASN A 408 -8.48 -43.27 10.55
CA ASN A 408 -9.23 -44.42 10.05
C ASN A 408 -9.47 -44.44 8.53
N THR A 409 -8.87 -43.54 7.74
CA THR A 409 -9.04 -43.53 6.27
C THR A 409 -7.77 -43.74 5.45
N SER A 410 -6.59 -43.80 6.07
CA SER A 410 -5.30 -43.89 5.34
C SER A 410 -4.59 -45.25 5.37
N SER A 411 -5.23 -46.32 5.86
CA SER A 411 -4.58 -47.63 5.99
C SER A 411 -4.59 -48.52 4.73
N LEU A 412 -4.70 -47.96 3.51
CA LEU A 412 -5.02 -48.75 2.31
C LEU A 412 -3.91 -48.88 1.26
N LEU A 413 -2.69 -48.46 1.57
CA LEU A 413 -1.49 -48.85 0.82
C LEU A 413 -0.53 -49.58 1.76
N ASN A 414 -0.36 -50.89 1.59
CA ASN A 414 0.66 -51.68 2.28
C ASN A 414 2.07 -51.35 1.75
N VAL A 415 2.43 -50.07 1.77
CA VAL A 415 3.60 -49.48 1.10
C VAL A 415 4.16 -48.41 2.03
N THR A 416 5.48 -48.35 2.17
CA THR A 416 6.12 -47.37 3.06
C THR A 416 5.86 -45.94 2.59
N THR A 417 5.84 -44.95 3.50
CA THR A 417 5.68 -43.53 3.14
C THR A 417 6.72 -43.04 2.13
N GLU A 418 7.93 -43.62 2.14
CA GLU A 418 8.98 -43.32 1.16
C GLU A 418 8.65 -43.86 -0.25
N GLU A 419 8.02 -45.03 -0.34
CA GLU A 419 7.59 -45.62 -1.61
C GLU A 419 6.36 -44.88 -2.18
N GLN A 420 5.41 -44.47 -1.33
CA GLN A 420 4.29 -43.63 -1.73
C GLN A 420 4.77 -42.30 -2.36
N LEU A 421 5.78 -41.67 -1.76
CA LEU A 421 6.37 -40.44 -2.28
C LEU A 421 7.10 -40.67 -3.61
N LYS A 422 7.83 -41.79 -3.77
CA LYS A 422 8.47 -42.15 -5.05
C LYS A 422 7.44 -42.36 -6.16
N LEU A 423 6.34 -43.04 -5.86
CA LEU A 423 5.22 -43.24 -6.80
C LEU A 423 4.61 -41.90 -7.21
N ALA A 424 4.32 -41.01 -6.26
CA ALA A 424 3.78 -39.69 -6.52
C ALA A 424 4.66 -38.86 -7.48
N ILE A 425 5.97 -38.81 -7.22
CA ILE A 425 6.95 -38.08 -8.04
C ILE A 425 6.98 -38.60 -9.49
N GLN A 426 6.80 -39.89 -9.71
CA GLN A 426 6.84 -40.50 -11.03
C GLN A 426 5.52 -40.36 -11.80
N SER A 427 4.39 -40.30 -11.08
CA SER A 427 3.06 -40.54 -11.66
C SER A 427 2.21 -39.27 -11.81
N PHE A 428 2.24 -38.32 -10.87
CA PHE A 428 1.35 -37.14 -10.93
C PHE A 428 1.59 -36.20 -12.12
N GLY A 429 2.75 -36.26 -12.76
CA GLY A 429 3.01 -35.50 -13.98
C GLY A 429 2.13 -35.88 -15.18
N ALA A 430 1.52 -37.06 -15.17
CA ALA A 430 0.61 -37.50 -16.22
C ALA A 430 -0.77 -36.81 -16.15
N ILE A 431 -1.20 -36.35 -14.96
CA ILE A 431 -2.55 -35.81 -14.72
C ILE A 431 -2.55 -34.32 -14.32
N SER A 432 -1.43 -33.76 -13.86
CA SER A 432 -1.38 -32.40 -13.30
C SER A 432 -1.94 -31.32 -14.24
N LYS A 433 -1.73 -31.45 -15.56
CA LYS A 433 -2.27 -30.52 -16.57
C LYS A 433 -3.79 -30.47 -16.64
N GLU A 434 -4.47 -31.57 -16.30
CA GLU A 434 -5.93 -31.58 -16.20
C GLU A 434 -6.40 -30.88 -14.91
N PHE A 435 -5.68 -31.05 -13.81
CA PHE A 435 -5.97 -30.31 -12.58
C PHE A 435 -5.70 -28.81 -12.72
N ASP A 436 -4.65 -28.41 -13.45
CA ASP A 436 -4.24 -27.02 -13.62
C ASP A 436 -5.39 -26.08 -14.03
N LYS A 437 -6.34 -26.60 -14.82
CA LYS A 437 -7.49 -25.85 -15.36
C LYS A 437 -8.75 -25.90 -14.49
N VAL A 438 -8.79 -26.76 -13.49
CA VAL A 438 -9.93 -26.81 -12.55
C VAL A 438 -9.95 -25.50 -11.76
N LEU A 439 -11.14 -24.95 -11.57
CA LEU A 439 -11.29 -23.71 -10.82
C LEU A 439 -11.41 -24.00 -9.32
N MET A 440 -10.91 -23.07 -8.52
CA MET A 440 -10.97 -23.08 -7.07
C MET A 440 -11.14 -21.64 -6.57
N GLN A 441 -11.98 -21.44 -5.56
CA GLN A 441 -12.15 -20.14 -4.90
C GLN A 441 -11.17 -20.02 -3.73
N ASP A 442 -10.38 -18.95 -3.69
CA ASP A 442 -9.54 -18.69 -2.52
C ASP A 442 -10.34 -18.18 -1.31
N PHE A 443 -9.71 -18.15 -0.14
CA PHE A 443 -10.33 -17.59 1.06
C PHE A 443 -10.58 -16.08 1.00
N GLY A 444 -9.99 -15.38 0.01
CA GLY A 444 -10.27 -13.98 -0.31
C GLY A 444 -11.46 -13.78 -1.24
N GLY A 445 -12.05 -14.86 -1.76
CA GLY A 445 -13.22 -14.89 -2.64
C GLY A 445 -12.95 -14.82 -4.14
N ARG A 446 -11.69 -14.86 -4.58
CA ARG A 446 -11.31 -14.86 -6.01
C ARG A 446 -11.26 -16.30 -6.53
N THR A 447 -12.05 -16.57 -7.58
CA THR A 447 -11.96 -17.82 -8.35
C THR A 447 -10.73 -17.79 -9.25
N LYS A 448 -9.86 -18.80 -9.15
CA LYS A 448 -8.64 -18.96 -9.97
C LYS A 448 -8.42 -20.44 -10.33
N PRO A 449 -7.58 -20.73 -11.34
CA PRO A 449 -7.19 -22.11 -11.64
C PRO A 449 -6.37 -22.72 -10.49
N ILE A 450 -6.50 -24.03 -10.25
CA ILE A 450 -5.70 -24.77 -9.25
C ILE A 450 -4.21 -24.54 -9.49
N HIS A 451 -3.76 -24.46 -10.75
CA HIS A 451 -2.37 -24.15 -11.07
C HIS A 451 -1.88 -22.88 -10.36
N THR A 452 -2.71 -21.83 -10.34
CA THR A 452 -2.37 -20.59 -9.63
C THR A 452 -2.30 -20.84 -8.15
N LEU A 453 -3.38 -21.34 -7.52
CA LEU A 453 -3.45 -21.51 -6.06
C LEU A 453 -2.40 -22.48 -5.51
N ALA A 454 -2.09 -23.54 -6.25
CA ALA A 454 -1.00 -24.45 -5.93
C ALA A 454 0.34 -23.71 -5.95
N ASN A 455 0.62 -22.90 -6.97
CA ASN A 455 1.83 -22.05 -6.98
C ASN A 455 1.85 -21.08 -5.80
N GLU A 456 0.70 -20.51 -5.42
CA GLU A 456 0.59 -19.61 -4.26
C GLU A 456 0.95 -20.33 -2.96
N TYR A 457 0.24 -21.39 -2.62
CA TYR A 457 0.42 -22.09 -1.34
C TYR A 457 1.77 -22.80 -1.25
N ILE A 458 2.19 -23.51 -2.30
CA ILE A 458 3.47 -24.23 -2.27
C ILE A 458 4.64 -23.26 -2.23
N HIS A 459 4.56 -22.11 -2.91
CA HIS A 459 5.60 -21.09 -2.80
C HIS A 459 5.64 -20.47 -1.39
N GLN A 460 4.48 -20.21 -0.77
CA GLN A 460 4.44 -19.68 0.60
C GLN A 460 5.07 -20.67 1.59
N ILE A 461 4.76 -21.96 1.48
CA ILE A 461 5.29 -23.03 2.34
C ILE A 461 6.80 -23.24 2.12
N THR A 462 7.21 -23.43 0.87
CA THR A 462 8.56 -23.93 0.52
C THR A 462 9.57 -22.85 0.12
N LYS A 463 9.09 -21.65 -0.24
CA LYS A 463 9.87 -20.58 -0.90
C LYS A 463 10.50 -21.02 -2.23
N LYS A 464 9.99 -22.09 -2.84
CA LYS A 464 10.50 -22.66 -4.10
C LYS A 464 9.36 -22.76 -5.11
N THR A 465 9.72 -22.75 -6.39
CA THR A 465 8.79 -22.97 -7.52
C THR A 465 8.74 -24.43 -7.96
N LYS A 466 9.69 -25.25 -7.48
CA LYS A 466 9.73 -26.70 -7.63
C LYS A 466 10.23 -27.32 -6.33
N PHE A 467 9.65 -28.44 -5.95
CA PHE A 467 10.03 -29.16 -4.73
C PHE A 467 10.09 -30.66 -5.02
N LEU A 468 11.17 -31.33 -4.60
CA LEU A 468 11.43 -32.74 -4.91
C LEU A 468 11.37 -33.10 -6.40
N GLY A 469 11.71 -32.15 -7.28
CA GLY A 469 11.61 -32.33 -8.74
C GLY A 469 10.20 -32.14 -9.33
N MET A 470 9.19 -32.01 -8.47
CA MET A 470 7.80 -31.76 -8.83
C MET A 470 7.51 -30.27 -9.02
N ASP A 471 6.53 -29.97 -9.88
CA ASP A 471 5.90 -28.64 -9.94
C ASP A 471 4.91 -28.43 -8.78
N SER A 472 4.46 -27.19 -8.58
CA SER A 472 3.59 -26.84 -7.45
C SER A 472 2.26 -27.60 -7.46
N THR A 473 1.66 -27.83 -8.63
CA THR A 473 0.40 -28.60 -8.74
C THR A 473 0.62 -30.04 -8.31
N GLN A 474 1.71 -30.68 -8.76
CA GLN A 474 2.06 -32.04 -8.33
C GLN A 474 2.30 -32.14 -6.83
N VAL A 475 3.03 -31.18 -6.24
CA VAL A 475 3.25 -31.13 -4.78
C VAL A 475 1.93 -30.95 -4.04
N PHE A 476 1.07 -30.04 -4.50
CA PHE A 476 -0.24 -29.80 -3.93
C PHE A 476 -1.12 -31.05 -3.96
N LEU A 477 -1.20 -31.74 -5.11
CA LEU A 477 -1.93 -33.00 -5.25
C LEU A 477 -1.34 -34.09 -4.35
N THR A 478 -0.01 -34.19 -4.24
CA THR A 478 0.65 -35.15 -3.35
C THR A 478 0.31 -34.87 -1.89
N MET A 479 0.34 -33.60 -1.45
CA MET A 479 -0.06 -33.22 -0.10
C MET A 479 -1.55 -33.51 0.16
N THR A 480 -2.41 -33.34 -0.84
CA THR A 480 -3.86 -33.54 -0.69
C THR A 480 -4.21 -35.03 -0.60
N PHE A 481 -3.66 -35.86 -1.50
CA PHE A 481 -4.04 -37.27 -1.63
C PHE A 481 -3.13 -38.24 -0.87
N LEU A 482 -1.93 -37.81 -0.48
CA LEU A 482 -0.96 -38.59 0.31
C LEU A 482 -0.42 -37.75 1.50
N PRO A 483 -1.28 -37.25 2.40
CA PRO A 483 -0.88 -36.37 3.49
C PRO A 483 0.17 -37.03 4.41
N ASP A 484 -0.02 -38.30 4.76
CA ASP A 484 0.87 -39.06 5.66
C ASP A 484 2.30 -39.15 5.14
N ALA A 485 2.47 -39.25 3.82
CA ALA A 485 3.78 -39.27 3.17
C ALA A 485 4.49 -37.90 3.18
N MET A 486 3.73 -36.80 3.30
CA MET A 486 4.23 -35.44 3.17
C MET A 486 4.38 -34.70 4.50
N GLN A 487 3.62 -35.05 5.54
CA GLN A 487 3.69 -34.36 6.84
C GLN A 487 5.08 -34.40 7.49
N GLY A 488 5.82 -35.49 7.31
CA GLY A 488 7.21 -35.63 7.80
C GLY A 488 8.28 -35.00 6.90
N VAL A 489 7.90 -34.47 5.73
CA VAL A 489 8.85 -33.89 4.78
C VAL A 489 9.22 -32.46 5.20
N LYS A 490 10.52 -32.21 5.36
CA LYS A 490 11.07 -30.91 5.74
C LYS A 490 10.92 -29.88 4.61
N MET A 491 9.79 -29.19 4.59
CA MET A 491 9.42 -28.27 3.51
C MET A 491 9.11 -26.85 3.99
N ILE A 492 8.76 -26.66 5.26
CA ILE A 492 8.38 -25.35 5.82
C ILE A 492 9.65 -24.56 6.11
N ALA A 493 9.85 -23.43 5.45
CA ALA A 493 11.03 -22.59 5.68
C ALA A 493 11.00 -21.95 7.08
N THR A 494 12.18 -21.74 7.69
CA THR A 494 12.37 -21.00 8.96
C THR A 494 13.58 -20.09 8.88
N GLU A 495 13.55 -18.95 9.57
CA GLU A 495 14.61 -17.93 9.46
C GLU A 495 15.52 -17.90 10.69
N THR A 496 14.94 -17.96 11.88
CA THR A 496 15.65 -17.72 13.14
C THR A 496 16.11 -19.00 13.83
N PRO A 497 17.33 -19.02 14.41
CA PRO A 497 17.79 -20.14 15.24
C PRO A 497 16.93 -20.35 16.49
N GLN A 498 16.43 -19.26 17.09
CA GLN A 498 15.61 -19.30 18.30
C GLN A 498 14.32 -20.11 18.10
N LEU A 499 13.63 -19.95 16.96
CA LEU A 499 12.44 -20.74 16.63
C LEU A 499 12.76 -22.24 16.55
N ARG A 500 13.87 -22.60 15.91
CA ARG A 500 14.30 -24.01 15.78
C ARG A 500 14.62 -24.62 17.15
N GLN A 501 15.22 -23.84 18.05
CA GLN A 501 15.54 -24.28 19.40
C GLN A 501 14.27 -24.57 20.22
N ILE A 502 13.22 -23.75 20.09
CA ILE A 502 11.92 -23.97 20.75
C ILE A 502 11.29 -25.27 20.26
N LEU A 503 11.44 -25.60 18.97
CA LEU A 503 10.97 -26.85 18.38
C LEU A 503 11.87 -28.07 18.67
N GLY A 504 12.98 -27.89 19.43
CA GLY A 504 13.92 -28.98 19.72
C GLY A 504 14.75 -29.45 18.51
N LEU A 505 14.90 -28.61 17.49
CA LEU A 505 15.60 -28.93 16.24
C LEU A 505 17.03 -28.35 16.20
N ASP A 506 17.85 -28.85 15.27
CA ASP A 506 19.18 -28.27 14.99
C ASP A 506 19.05 -26.82 14.53
N GLU A 507 19.77 -25.91 15.18
CA GLU A 507 19.85 -24.49 14.82
C GLU A 507 20.23 -24.25 13.35
N LYS A 508 20.89 -25.20 12.67
CA LYS A 508 21.26 -25.07 11.25
C LYS A 508 20.18 -25.56 10.28
N GLN A 509 19.14 -26.25 10.76
CA GLN A 509 18.08 -26.80 9.94
C GLN A 509 17.12 -25.70 9.45
N LYS A 510 17.33 -25.19 8.23
CA LYS A 510 16.50 -24.11 7.65
C LYS A 510 15.07 -24.50 7.28
N TYR A 511 14.76 -25.79 7.21
CA TYR A 511 13.44 -26.30 6.84
C TYR A 511 12.94 -27.30 7.87
N ILE A 512 11.71 -27.12 8.33
CA ILE A 512 11.02 -28.00 9.28
C ILE A 512 9.91 -28.77 8.58
N SER A 513 9.49 -29.87 9.19
CA SER A 513 8.33 -30.65 8.75
C SER A 513 7.04 -30.10 9.39
N PHE A 514 5.88 -30.51 8.89
CA PHE A 514 4.61 -30.20 9.55
C PHE A 514 4.50 -30.95 10.89
N ALA A 515 5.02 -32.17 10.97
CA ALA A 515 5.09 -32.93 12.21
C ALA A 515 5.97 -32.26 13.28
N ASP A 516 7.01 -31.51 12.89
CA ASP A 516 7.94 -30.86 13.83
C ASP A 516 7.28 -29.77 14.70
N VAL A 517 6.13 -29.21 14.28
CA VAL A 517 5.42 -28.16 15.03
C VAL A 517 4.27 -28.70 15.89
N LEU A 518 4.06 -30.02 15.85
CA LEU A 518 3.03 -30.72 16.61
C LEU A 518 3.70 -31.65 17.63
N ALA A 519 3.29 -31.55 18.90
CA ALA A 519 3.66 -32.52 19.93
C ALA A 519 2.41 -32.97 20.67
N ASP A 520 2.19 -34.28 20.76
CA ASP A 520 1.00 -34.88 21.39
C ASP A 520 -0.33 -34.27 20.89
N GLY A 521 -0.39 -33.94 19.59
CA GLY A 521 -1.55 -33.30 18.96
C GLY A 521 -1.71 -31.79 19.20
N GLN A 522 -0.83 -31.17 20.00
CA GLN A 522 -0.86 -29.74 20.29
C GLN A 522 0.10 -28.94 19.40
N TYR A 523 -0.32 -27.73 19.02
CA TYR A 523 0.49 -26.81 18.23
C TYR A 523 1.47 -26.02 19.12
N LEU A 524 2.77 -26.27 18.94
CA LEU A 524 3.82 -25.78 19.83
C LEU A 524 4.03 -24.25 19.80
N LEU A 525 3.59 -23.56 18.75
CA LEU A 525 3.87 -22.12 18.55
C LEU A 525 2.70 -21.20 18.95
N GLN A 526 1.55 -21.73 19.38
CA GLN A 526 0.32 -20.96 19.63
C GLN A 526 0.55 -19.73 20.53
N ASN A 527 1.14 -19.92 21.71
CA ASN A 527 1.36 -18.82 22.67
C ASN A 527 2.29 -17.73 22.11
N TYR A 528 3.29 -18.11 21.32
CA TYR A 528 4.22 -17.17 20.70
C TYR A 528 3.55 -16.36 19.58
N VAL A 529 2.64 -16.99 18.83
CA VAL A 529 1.81 -16.32 17.81
C VAL A 529 0.91 -15.28 18.46
N GLU A 530 0.25 -15.63 19.57
CA GLU A 530 -0.61 -14.72 20.32
C GLU A 530 0.18 -13.52 20.85
N GLU A 531 1.34 -13.75 21.50
CA GLU A 531 2.19 -12.67 22.00
C GLU A 531 2.70 -11.75 20.87
N ALA A 532 3.08 -12.31 19.73
CA ALA A 532 3.51 -11.55 18.56
C ALA A 532 2.37 -10.72 17.96
N ASN A 533 1.14 -11.23 17.97
CA ASN A 533 -0.04 -10.53 17.46
C ASN A 533 -0.50 -9.37 18.36
N LEU A 534 -0.20 -9.40 19.67
CA LEU A 534 -0.41 -8.27 20.58
C LEU A 534 0.49 -7.07 20.25
N LYS A 535 1.61 -7.29 19.53
CA LYS A 535 2.54 -6.24 19.10
C LYS A 535 2.17 -5.72 17.71
N SER A 536 2.31 -4.41 17.51
CA SER A 536 2.15 -3.79 16.19
C SER A 536 3.17 -4.38 15.19
N PRO A 537 2.86 -4.52 13.88
CA PRO A 537 3.78 -5.10 12.90
C PRO A 537 5.17 -4.43 12.86
N ALA A 538 5.22 -3.11 13.10
CA ALA A 538 6.47 -2.33 13.10
C ALA A 538 7.33 -2.55 14.36
N SER A 539 6.73 -3.01 15.46
CA SER A 539 7.44 -3.30 16.72
C SER A 539 7.93 -4.74 16.85
N ARG A 540 7.57 -5.62 15.91
CA ARG A 540 7.95 -7.04 15.97
C ARG A 540 9.44 -7.26 15.68
N ASN A 541 10.11 -8.06 16.50
CA ASN A 541 11.49 -8.47 16.26
C ASN A 541 11.58 -9.60 15.22
N ALA A 542 12.80 -10.01 14.84
CA ALA A 542 12.99 -11.05 13.80
C ALA A 542 12.41 -12.42 14.19
N PHE A 543 12.44 -12.78 15.48
CA PHE A 543 11.88 -14.04 15.97
C PHE A 543 10.35 -14.03 15.90
N GLU A 544 9.72 -12.97 16.39
CA GLU A 544 8.25 -12.81 16.35
C GLU A 544 7.72 -12.82 14.91
N LYS A 545 8.45 -12.21 13.97
CA LYS A 545 8.11 -12.27 12.54
C LYS A 545 8.21 -13.69 11.99
N ASP A 546 9.30 -14.39 12.31
CA ASP A 546 9.51 -15.77 11.88
C ASP A 546 8.41 -16.69 12.44
N VAL A 547 8.01 -16.54 13.70
CA VAL A 547 6.88 -17.27 14.30
C VAL A 547 5.58 -17.06 13.53
N ILE A 548 5.21 -15.79 13.26
CA ILE A 548 4.00 -15.48 12.48
C ILE A 548 4.08 -16.04 11.05
N ASN A 549 5.26 -16.02 10.44
CA ASN A 549 5.45 -16.52 9.08
C ASN A 549 5.42 -18.05 9.02
N VAL A 550 6.00 -18.74 10.00
CA VAL A 550 5.88 -20.19 10.14
C VAL A 550 4.43 -20.58 10.39
N ASP A 551 3.72 -19.86 11.26
CA ASP A 551 2.30 -20.09 11.53
C ASP A 551 1.43 -20.01 10.27
N LYS A 552 1.61 -18.97 9.46
CA LYS A 552 0.95 -18.88 8.15
C LYS A 552 1.27 -20.07 7.24
N ARG A 553 2.53 -20.50 7.19
CA ARG A 553 2.98 -21.65 6.36
C ARG A 553 2.37 -22.96 6.84
N VAL A 554 2.31 -23.17 8.16
CA VAL A 554 1.68 -24.32 8.81
C VAL A 554 0.19 -24.34 8.49
N ASN A 555 -0.50 -23.19 8.60
CA ASN A 555 -1.91 -23.05 8.23
C ASN A 555 -2.18 -23.39 6.76
N TYR A 556 -1.35 -22.92 5.82
CA TYR A 556 -1.47 -23.34 4.41
C TYR A 556 -1.31 -24.86 4.23
N ALA A 557 -0.32 -25.46 4.89
CA ALA A 557 -0.11 -26.91 4.82
C ALA A 557 -1.29 -27.68 5.42
N TYR A 558 -1.80 -27.24 6.58
CA TYR A 558 -2.96 -27.83 7.24
C TYR A 558 -4.20 -27.82 6.34
N LEU A 559 -4.51 -26.69 5.69
CA LEU A 559 -5.64 -26.58 4.76
C LEU A 559 -5.52 -27.55 3.59
N ILE A 560 -4.29 -27.79 3.09
CA ILE A 560 -4.08 -28.75 2.00
C ILE A 560 -4.23 -30.19 2.49
N TYR A 561 -3.62 -30.53 3.62
CA TYR A 561 -3.66 -31.90 4.17
C TYR A 561 -5.06 -32.34 4.56
N THR A 562 -5.90 -31.42 5.05
CA THR A 562 -7.30 -31.70 5.42
C THR A 562 -8.25 -31.67 4.21
N GLY A 563 -7.77 -31.22 3.04
CA GLY A 563 -8.61 -31.00 1.87
C GLY A 563 -9.50 -29.75 1.95
N GLU A 564 -9.47 -28.99 3.06
CA GLU A 564 -10.21 -27.72 3.22
C GLU A 564 -9.77 -26.66 2.20
N ALA A 565 -8.53 -26.75 1.71
CA ALA A 565 -8.06 -25.94 0.60
C ALA A 565 -8.89 -26.18 -0.67
N LEU A 566 -9.41 -27.38 -0.95
CA LEU A 566 -10.07 -27.72 -2.22
C LEU A 566 -11.48 -27.14 -2.37
N ARG A 567 -11.63 -25.81 -2.29
CA ARG A 567 -12.89 -25.10 -2.50
C ARG A 567 -13.29 -25.07 -3.98
N ILE A 568 -13.66 -26.23 -4.51
CA ILE A 568 -13.87 -26.52 -5.93
C ILE A 568 -15.34 -26.71 -6.31
N PHE A 569 -16.24 -26.85 -5.33
CA PHE A 569 -17.67 -27.04 -5.58
C PHE A 569 -18.44 -25.76 -5.28
N PRO A 570 -18.88 -25.01 -6.30
CA PRO A 570 -19.75 -23.85 -6.11
C PRO A 570 -21.12 -24.25 -5.58
N ASP A 571 -21.68 -23.40 -4.73
CA ASP A 571 -23.07 -23.49 -4.32
C ASP A 571 -23.76 -22.14 -4.48
N SER A 572 -24.62 -22.04 -5.49
CA SER A 572 -25.40 -20.83 -5.76
C SER A 572 -26.52 -20.56 -4.74
N LYS A 573 -26.88 -21.55 -3.93
CA LYS A 573 -27.87 -21.39 -2.86
C LYS A 573 -27.25 -20.97 -1.53
N ALA A 574 -25.93 -21.08 -1.40
CA ALA A 574 -25.23 -20.69 -0.18
C ALA A 574 -25.14 -19.16 -0.05
N GLU A 575 -25.16 -18.66 1.19
CA GLU A 575 -24.94 -17.24 1.45
C GLU A 575 -23.63 -16.80 0.79
N ASN A 576 -23.70 -15.71 0.00
CA ASN A 576 -22.54 -15.07 -0.62
C ASN A 576 -21.77 -15.92 -1.68
N ASN A 577 -22.44 -16.78 -2.45
CA ASN A 577 -21.85 -17.52 -3.59
C ASN A 577 -20.55 -18.28 -3.23
N GLN A 578 -20.57 -18.94 -2.07
CA GLN A 578 -19.42 -19.65 -1.52
C GLN A 578 -19.15 -20.95 -2.29
N TRP A 579 -17.87 -21.22 -2.57
CA TRP A 579 -17.41 -22.54 -2.99
C TRP A 579 -16.92 -23.33 -1.79
N PHE A 580 -17.28 -24.61 -1.75
CA PHE A 580 -17.02 -25.51 -0.65
C PHE A 580 -15.95 -26.56 -0.99
N SER A 581 -15.29 -27.05 0.07
CA SER A 581 -14.49 -28.26 0.00
C SER A 581 -15.39 -29.46 -0.33
N PRO A 582 -14.86 -30.60 -0.81
CA PRO A 582 -15.68 -31.76 -1.14
C PRO A 582 -16.59 -32.22 0.01
N LEU A 583 -16.04 -32.30 1.23
CA LEU A 583 -16.80 -32.71 2.42
C LEU A 583 -17.84 -31.66 2.82
N ASP A 584 -17.46 -30.38 2.83
CA ASP A 584 -18.38 -29.30 3.18
C ASP A 584 -19.49 -29.12 2.14
N ALA A 585 -19.23 -29.41 0.87
CA ALA A 585 -20.22 -29.34 -0.20
C ALA A 585 -21.31 -30.41 -0.02
N ILE A 586 -20.89 -31.63 0.37
CA ILE A 586 -21.80 -32.74 0.64
C ILE A 586 -22.62 -32.44 1.90
N SER A 587 -21.98 -32.02 2.99
CA SER A 587 -22.68 -31.68 4.24
C SER A 587 -23.65 -30.52 4.05
N SER A 588 -23.25 -29.47 3.32
CA SER A 588 -24.12 -28.35 2.95
C SER A 588 -25.33 -28.81 2.12
N ALA A 589 -25.12 -29.71 1.14
CA ALA A 589 -26.23 -30.25 0.35
C ALA A 589 -27.20 -31.08 1.20
N VAL A 590 -26.71 -31.86 2.16
CA VAL A 590 -27.54 -32.60 3.13
C VAL A 590 -28.31 -31.63 4.04
N ALA A 591 -27.66 -30.59 4.55
CA ALA A 591 -28.30 -29.57 5.38
C ALA A 591 -29.37 -28.76 4.62
N GLN A 592 -29.22 -28.63 3.29
CA GLN A 592 -30.22 -28.04 2.40
C GLN A 592 -31.31 -29.03 1.95
N GLU A 593 -31.30 -30.27 2.46
CA GLU A 593 -32.22 -31.36 2.08
C GLU A 593 -32.16 -31.76 0.58
N ASP A 594 -31.06 -31.43 -0.11
CA ASP A 594 -30.84 -31.74 -1.53
C ASP A 594 -30.02 -33.04 -1.69
N MET A 595 -30.67 -34.18 -1.42
CA MET A 595 -30.02 -35.50 -1.46
C MET A 595 -29.48 -35.87 -2.85
N ALA A 596 -30.10 -35.36 -3.93
CA ALA A 596 -29.64 -35.58 -5.29
C ALA A 596 -28.29 -34.88 -5.53
N LYS A 597 -28.16 -33.63 -5.09
CA LYS A 597 -26.90 -32.88 -5.12
C LYS A 597 -25.84 -33.55 -4.25
N ALA A 598 -26.18 -33.96 -3.01
CA ALA A 598 -25.26 -34.64 -2.11
C ALA A 598 -24.70 -35.95 -2.72
N THR A 599 -25.58 -36.78 -3.31
CA THR A 599 -25.19 -38.04 -3.95
C THR A 599 -24.28 -37.80 -5.15
N LYS A 600 -24.60 -36.81 -6.00
CA LYS A 600 -23.79 -36.45 -7.17
C LYS A 600 -22.40 -35.96 -6.77
N LEU A 601 -22.31 -35.09 -5.76
CA LEU A 601 -21.04 -34.58 -5.24
C LEU A 601 -20.18 -35.70 -4.66
N LEU A 602 -20.80 -36.60 -3.89
CA LEU A 602 -20.14 -37.79 -3.33
C LEU A 602 -19.63 -38.71 -4.44
N GLU A 603 -20.40 -38.94 -5.50
CA GLU A 603 -19.99 -39.75 -6.65
C GLU A 603 -18.78 -39.17 -7.37
N ILE A 604 -18.80 -37.87 -7.69
CA ILE A 604 -17.67 -37.17 -8.32
C ILE A 604 -16.42 -37.30 -7.45
N TYR A 605 -16.53 -37.06 -6.14
CA TYR A 605 -15.38 -37.09 -5.24
C TYR A 605 -14.84 -38.50 -5.02
N LYS A 606 -15.72 -39.50 -4.85
CA LYS A 606 -15.32 -40.92 -4.77
C LYS A 606 -14.62 -41.38 -6.05
N GLN A 607 -15.18 -41.06 -7.21
CA GLN A 607 -14.59 -41.41 -8.51
C GLN A 607 -13.22 -40.75 -8.69
N LEU A 608 -13.05 -39.51 -8.23
CA LEU A 608 -11.75 -38.84 -8.23
C LEU A 608 -10.74 -39.61 -7.38
N GLY A 609 -11.09 -39.96 -6.14
CA GLY A 609 -10.21 -40.73 -5.23
C GLY A 609 -9.78 -42.07 -5.82
N ILE A 610 -10.74 -42.85 -6.34
CA ILE A 610 -10.47 -44.14 -7.01
C ILE A 610 -9.58 -43.94 -8.24
N GLY A 611 -9.86 -42.93 -9.05
CA GLY A 611 -9.07 -42.63 -10.24
C GLY A 611 -7.63 -42.20 -9.91
N ILE A 612 -7.42 -41.44 -8.83
CA ILE A 612 -6.08 -41.08 -8.35
C ILE A 612 -5.34 -42.34 -7.87
N GLN A 613 -6.00 -43.20 -7.11
CA GLN A 613 -5.40 -44.46 -6.64
C GLN A 613 -4.97 -45.36 -7.82
N ASN A 614 -5.88 -45.59 -8.78
CA ASN A 614 -5.60 -46.37 -9.99
C ASN A 614 -4.47 -45.76 -10.83
N GLY A 615 -4.39 -44.43 -10.87
CA GLY A 615 -3.31 -43.70 -11.51
C GLY A 615 -1.95 -43.90 -10.82
N LEU A 616 -1.93 -43.86 -9.48
CA LEU A 616 -0.72 -44.06 -8.69
C LEU A 616 -0.21 -45.51 -8.75
N GLU A 617 -1.10 -46.50 -8.65
CA GLU A 617 -0.73 -47.93 -8.62
C GLU A 617 -0.45 -48.51 -10.01
N ALA A 618 -1.28 -48.18 -11.00
CA ALA A 618 -1.29 -48.83 -12.31
C ALA A 618 -1.02 -47.89 -13.49
N GLY A 619 -0.80 -46.59 -13.25
CA GLY A 619 -0.60 -45.59 -14.29
C GLY A 619 -1.85 -45.29 -15.13
N LYS A 620 -3.04 -45.69 -14.68
CA LYS A 620 -4.31 -45.55 -15.41
C LYS A 620 -5.12 -44.36 -14.88
N TRP A 621 -5.23 -43.31 -15.68
CA TRP A 621 -5.82 -42.03 -15.26
C TRP A 621 -7.24 -41.77 -15.78
N ASP A 622 -7.83 -42.69 -16.55
CA ASP A 622 -9.10 -42.48 -17.25
C ASP A 622 -10.26 -42.10 -16.31
N GLU A 623 -10.33 -42.73 -15.14
CA GLU A 623 -11.35 -42.44 -14.13
C GLU A 623 -11.16 -41.08 -13.48
N ALA A 624 -9.91 -40.70 -13.19
CA ALA A 624 -9.60 -39.37 -12.67
C ALA A 624 -9.94 -38.28 -13.69
N ILE A 625 -9.62 -38.49 -14.98
CA ILE A 625 -9.94 -37.55 -16.06
C ILE A 625 -11.47 -37.39 -16.20
N LYS A 626 -12.22 -38.50 -16.12
CA LYS A 626 -13.69 -38.46 -16.13
C LYS A 626 -14.26 -37.68 -14.94
N ALA A 627 -13.75 -37.92 -13.73
CA ALA A 627 -14.19 -37.20 -12.54
C ALA A 627 -13.88 -35.70 -12.62
N ILE A 628 -12.71 -35.32 -13.13
CA ILE A 628 -12.35 -33.91 -13.39
C ILE A 628 -13.29 -33.28 -14.43
N GLY A 629 -13.66 -34.02 -15.48
CA GLY A 629 -14.66 -33.59 -16.47
C GLY A 629 -16.00 -33.31 -15.82
N ALA A 630 -16.54 -34.26 -15.05
CA ALA A 630 -17.80 -34.10 -14.32
C ALA A 630 -17.77 -32.94 -13.32
N MET A 631 -16.63 -32.71 -12.67
CA MET A 631 -16.41 -31.56 -11.78
C MET A 631 -16.48 -30.24 -12.54
N ARG A 632 -15.82 -30.12 -13.70
CA ARG A 632 -15.89 -28.89 -14.53
C ARG A 632 -17.31 -28.62 -15.03
N GLU A 633 -18.04 -29.67 -15.43
CA GLU A 633 -19.45 -29.55 -15.81
C GLU A 633 -20.32 -29.06 -14.64
N TYR A 634 -20.08 -29.59 -13.43
CA TYR A 634 -20.74 -29.12 -12.22
C TYR A 634 -20.41 -27.64 -11.94
N GLN A 635 -19.13 -27.24 -12.06
CA GLN A 635 -18.71 -25.85 -11.88
C GLN A 635 -19.41 -24.91 -12.87
N GLN A 636 -19.47 -25.29 -14.15
CA GLN A 636 -20.15 -24.49 -15.18
C GLN A 636 -21.65 -24.32 -14.91
N ALA A 637 -22.30 -25.35 -14.38
CA ALA A 637 -23.73 -25.31 -14.08
C ALA A 637 -24.08 -24.51 -12.81
N ASN A 638 -23.17 -24.41 -11.83
CA ASN A 638 -23.50 -23.93 -10.48
C ASN A 638 -22.73 -22.67 -10.03
N ALA A 639 -21.68 -22.23 -10.73
CA ALA A 639 -20.81 -21.12 -10.30
C ALA A 639 -21.39 -19.70 -10.52
N GLN A 640 -22.51 -19.52 -11.23
CA GLN A 640 -23.10 -18.21 -11.57
C GLN A 640 -22.04 -17.14 -11.92
N ASP A 641 -22.00 -16.01 -11.20
CA ASP A 641 -21.13 -14.85 -11.45
C ASP A 641 -19.65 -15.07 -11.06
N THR A 642 -19.34 -16.18 -10.37
CA THR A 642 -17.97 -16.49 -9.93
C THR A 642 -17.17 -17.29 -10.97
N LEU A 643 -17.82 -17.70 -12.08
CA LEU A 643 -17.19 -18.45 -13.16
C LEU A 643 -16.31 -17.53 -14.02
N ILE A 644 -15.11 -17.99 -14.38
CA ILE A 644 -14.20 -17.26 -15.28
C ILE A 644 -14.08 -17.96 -16.64
N SER A 645 -13.85 -17.19 -17.69
CA SER A 645 -13.73 -17.72 -19.06
C SER A 645 -12.45 -18.55 -19.24
N GLN A 646 -12.48 -19.54 -20.14
CA GLN A 646 -11.31 -20.37 -20.44
C GLN A 646 -10.11 -19.54 -20.93
N ALA A 647 -10.34 -18.49 -21.70
CA ALA A 647 -9.29 -17.58 -22.14
C ALA A 647 -8.57 -16.90 -20.95
N LYS A 648 -9.31 -16.55 -19.90
CA LYS A 648 -8.76 -15.96 -18.68
C LYS A 648 -7.97 -16.99 -17.87
N VAL A 649 -8.47 -18.23 -17.78
CA VAL A 649 -7.76 -19.37 -17.18
C VAL A 649 -6.42 -19.61 -17.88
N ASP A 650 -6.43 -19.77 -19.20
CA ASP A 650 -5.22 -20.05 -19.97
C ASP A 650 -4.21 -18.89 -19.90
N SER A 651 -4.70 -17.64 -19.87
CA SER A 651 -3.87 -16.44 -19.69
C SER A 651 -3.19 -16.39 -18.33
N GLU A 652 -3.90 -16.75 -17.26
CA GLU A 652 -3.36 -16.76 -15.91
C GLU A 652 -2.32 -17.88 -15.72
N ILE A 653 -2.60 -19.08 -16.25
CA ILE A 653 -1.62 -20.17 -16.29
C ILE A 653 -0.37 -19.72 -17.05
N PHE A 654 -0.52 -19.11 -18.23
CA PHE A 654 0.62 -18.60 -19.02
C PHE A 654 1.46 -17.57 -18.24
N LEU A 655 0.83 -16.61 -17.56
CA LEU A 655 1.53 -15.61 -16.76
C LEU A 655 2.37 -16.26 -15.65
N ASN A 656 1.83 -17.30 -15.00
CA ASN A 656 2.49 -18.01 -13.91
C ASN A 656 3.60 -18.94 -14.41
N THR A 657 3.38 -19.66 -15.52
CA THR A 657 4.35 -20.63 -16.04
C THR A 657 5.51 -19.97 -16.81
N TYR A 658 5.23 -19.06 -17.75
CA TYR A 658 6.26 -18.42 -18.56
C TYR A 658 6.95 -17.28 -17.81
N ASN A 659 6.18 -16.56 -16.99
CA ASN A 659 6.58 -15.35 -16.29
C ASN A 659 7.37 -14.36 -17.17
N PRO A 660 6.68 -13.62 -18.06
CA PRO A 660 7.34 -12.72 -19.02
C PRO A 660 8.19 -11.65 -18.33
N PHE A 661 7.80 -11.18 -17.13
CA PHE A 661 8.55 -10.16 -16.38
C PHE A 661 9.91 -10.69 -15.91
N TYR A 662 9.97 -11.93 -15.43
CA TYR A 662 11.23 -12.58 -15.07
C TYR A 662 12.11 -12.76 -16.31
N GLN A 663 11.55 -13.26 -17.42
CA GLN A 663 12.28 -13.48 -18.66
C GLN A 663 12.84 -12.19 -19.29
N LEU A 664 12.18 -11.05 -19.10
CA LEU A 664 12.64 -9.75 -19.57
C LEU A 664 13.80 -9.17 -18.77
N THR A 665 13.99 -9.62 -17.52
CA THR A 665 14.96 -9.06 -16.57
C THR A 665 16.40 -9.11 -17.11
N LEU A 666 16.89 -10.31 -17.44
CA LEU A 666 18.27 -10.50 -17.91
C LEU A 666 18.52 -9.87 -19.29
N PRO A 667 17.65 -10.01 -20.30
CA PRO A 667 17.81 -9.31 -21.58
C PRO A 667 17.97 -7.81 -21.42
N TYR A 668 17.13 -7.14 -20.62
CA TYR A 668 17.26 -5.70 -20.38
C TYR A 668 18.61 -5.30 -19.78
N ILE A 669 19.13 -6.09 -18.84
CA ILE A 669 20.43 -5.83 -18.19
C ILE A 669 21.58 -6.14 -19.15
N LEU A 670 21.66 -7.35 -19.71
CA LEU A 670 22.80 -7.80 -20.51
C LEU A 670 22.95 -6.98 -21.79
N ILE A 671 21.86 -6.76 -22.52
CA ILE A 671 21.88 -5.99 -23.77
C ILE A 671 22.27 -4.54 -23.49
N SER A 672 21.79 -3.94 -22.39
CA SER A 672 22.18 -2.59 -22.01
C SER A 672 23.64 -2.46 -21.61
N VAL A 673 24.19 -3.40 -20.83
CA VAL A 673 25.60 -3.39 -20.38
C VAL A 673 26.55 -3.61 -21.56
N VAL A 674 26.27 -4.59 -22.43
CA VAL A 674 27.09 -4.86 -23.62
C VAL A 674 27.09 -3.64 -24.54
N PHE A 675 25.91 -3.08 -24.82
CA PHE A 675 25.81 -1.90 -25.67
C PHE A 675 26.45 -0.66 -25.04
N PHE A 676 26.35 -0.50 -23.71
CA PHE A 676 27.01 0.56 -22.98
C PHE A 676 28.53 0.50 -23.15
N ILE A 677 29.14 -0.69 -23.04
CA ILE A 677 30.57 -0.89 -23.27
C ILE A 677 30.95 -0.54 -24.72
N ILE A 678 30.14 -0.94 -25.71
CA ILE A 678 30.38 -0.61 -27.13
C ILE A 678 30.33 0.90 -27.35
N VAL A 679 29.30 1.57 -26.84
CA VAL A 679 29.12 3.03 -26.95
C VAL A 679 30.27 3.76 -26.25
N LEU A 680 30.65 3.32 -25.05
CA LEU A 680 31.76 3.89 -24.30
C LEU A 680 33.08 3.74 -25.06
N SER A 681 33.35 2.54 -25.61
CA SER A 681 34.54 2.31 -26.44
C SER A 681 34.54 3.17 -27.70
N ALA A 682 33.38 3.39 -28.33
CA ALA A 682 33.26 4.24 -29.52
C ALA A 682 33.58 5.72 -29.18
N ILE A 683 33.08 6.22 -28.05
CA ILE A 683 33.35 7.58 -27.54
C ILE A 683 34.85 7.75 -27.26
N VAL A 684 35.47 6.82 -26.51
CA VAL A 684 36.90 6.88 -26.15
C VAL A 684 37.81 6.72 -27.37
N ARG A 685 37.45 5.87 -28.34
CA ARG A 685 38.23 5.66 -29.57
C ARG A 685 37.99 6.71 -30.65
N ASN A 686 37.09 7.67 -30.44
CA ASN A 686 36.68 8.65 -31.43
C ASN A 686 36.22 8.02 -32.75
N LYS A 687 35.41 6.95 -32.67
CA LYS A 687 34.78 6.32 -33.83
C LYS A 687 33.27 6.51 -33.73
N PRO A 688 32.60 7.07 -34.76
CA PRO A 688 31.16 7.21 -34.73
C PRO A 688 30.51 5.82 -34.68
N LEU A 689 29.47 5.68 -33.87
CA LEU A 689 28.71 4.43 -33.83
C LEU A 689 28.00 4.23 -35.17
N HIS A 690 28.09 3.02 -35.72
CA HIS A 690 27.45 2.69 -36.98
C HIS A 690 25.91 2.81 -36.84
N LYS A 691 25.25 3.48 -37.80
CA LYS A 691 23.79 3.73 -37.74
C LYS A 691 22.98 2.43 -37.65
N LEU A 692 23.42 1.38 -38.34
CA LEU A 692 22.76 0.07 -38.32
C LEU A 692 22.79 -0.56 -36.94
N LEU A 693 23.87 -0.37 -36.18
CA LEU A 693 24.02 -0.88 -34.82
C LEU A 693 23.10 -0.15 -33.84
N HIS A 694 22.98 1.18 -33.96
CA HIS A 694 21.99 1.96 -33.21
C HIS A 694 20.56 1.49 -33.51
N ASN A 695 20.21 1.36 -34.79
CA ASN A 695 18.86 0.96 -35.20
C ASN A 695 18.53 -0.46 -34.74
N ALA A 696 19.47 -1.40 -34.83
CA ALA A 696 19.29 -2.77 -34.35
C ALA A 696 19.06 -2.80 -32.83
N PHE A 697 19.89 -2.09 -32.06
CA PHE A 697 19.71 -1.99 -30.61
C PHE A 697 18.38 -1.36 -30.22
N TYR A 698 18.01 -0.25 -30.86
CA TYR A 698 16.71 0.38 -30.64
C TYR A 698 15.55 -0.56 -30.98
N LEU A 699 15.62 -1.30 -32.09
CA LEU A 699 14.58 -2.26 -32.48
C LEU A 699 14.44 -3.39 -31.46
N ILE A 700 15.56 -3.93 -30.97
CA ILE A 700 15.55 -4.95 -29.91
C ILE A 700 14.88 -4.41 -28.64
N LEU A 701 15.26 -3.21 -28.20
CA LEU A 701 14.66 -2.59 -27.02
C LEU A 701 13.17 -2.29 -27.21
N LEU A 702 12.76 -1.87 -28.42
CA LEU A 702 11.36 -1.65 -28.77
C LEU A 702 10.56 -2.96 -28.70
N LEU A 703 11.12 -4.08 -29.21
CA LEU A 703 10.48 -5.40 -29.12
C LEU A 703 10.33 -5.85 -27.66
N LEU A 704 11.38 -5.73 -26.83
CA LEU A 704 11.30 -6.03 -25.41
C LEU A 704 10.23 -5.18 -24.71
N PHE A 705 10.16 -3.88 -25.05
CA PHE A 705 9.15 -2.98 -24.51
C PHE A 705 7.72 -3.34 -24.93
N ILE A 706 7.51 -3.79 -26.17
CA ILE A 706 6.21 -4.29 -26.65
C ILE A 706 5.82 -5.55 -25.86
N ILE A 707 6.74 -6.51 -25.67
CA ILE A 707 6.48 -7.72 -24.88
C ILE A 707 6.11 -7.35 -23.44
N HIS A 708 6.84 -6.42 -22.83
CA HIS A 708 6.55 -5.92 -21.48
C HIS A 708 5.15 -5.29 -21.41
N THR A 709 4.78 -4.47 -22.41
CA THR A 709 3.47 -3.83 -22.48
C THR A 709 2.34 -4.85 -22.64
N CYS A 710 2.52 -5.87 -23.50
CA CYS A 710 1.56 -6.96 -23.66
C CYS A 710 1.42 -7.78 -22.37
N ALA A 711 2.51 -8.05 -21.66
CA ALA A 711 2.48 -8.76 -20.38
C ALA A 711 1.70 -7.98 -19.30
N LEU A 712 1.89 -6.66 -19.21
CA LEU A 712 1.10 -5.80 -18.32
C LEU A 712 -0.38 -5.80 -18.69
N ALA A 713 -0.71 -5.69 -19.98
CA ALA A 713 -2.09 -5.73 -20.47
C ALA A 713 -2.75 -7.09 -20.18
N LEU A 714 -2.02 -8.19 -20.35
CA LEU A 714 -2.51 -9.53 -20.01
C LEU A 714 -2.76 -9.68 -18.51
N ARG A 715 -1.85 -9.14 -17.67
CA ARG A 715 -2.02 -9.13 -16.22
C ARG A 715 -3.23 -8.30 -15.79
N TRP A 716 -3.47 -7.15 -16.42
CA TRP A 716 -4.70 -6.37 -16.22
C TRP A 716 -5.94 -7.20 -16.55
N TYR A 717 -5.96 -7.85 -17.72
CA TYR A 717 -7.09 -8.70 -18.13
C TYR A 717 -7.38 -9.83 -17.11
N VAL A 718 -6.35 -10.49 -16.59
CA VAL A 718 -6.48 -11.55 -15.59
C VAL A 718 -6.93 -11.03 -14.22
N GLY A 719 -6.37 -9.91 -13.76
CA GLY A 719 -6.74 -9.32 -12.47
C GLY A 719 -8.09 -8.63 -12.45
N GLY A 720 -8.61 -8.18 -13.60
CA GLY A 720 -9.83 -7.37 -13.66
C GLY A 720 -9.64 -5.92 -13.18
N HIS A 721 -8.42 -5.56 -12.78
CA HIS A 721 -8.00 -4.21 -12.42
C HIS A 721 -6.59 -3.94 -12.96
N ALA A 722 -6.20 -2.67 -12.98
CA ALA A 722 -4.88 -2.30 -13.46
C ALA A 722 -3.76 -2.81 -12.52
N PRO A 723 -2.62 -3.29 -13.07
CA PRO A 723 -1.60 -4.01 -12.30
C PRO A 723 -0.63 -3.04 -11.62
N TRP A 724 -1.12 -2.36 -10.59
CA TRP A 724 -0.33 -1.53 -9.67
C TRP A 724 -0.92 -1.55 -8.25
N SER A 725 -1.56 -2.65 -7.88
CA SER A 725 -2.25 -2.81 -6.59
C SER A 725 -1.31 -3.14 -5.44
N ASN A 726 -0.20 -3.83 -5.72
CA ASN A 726 0.78 -4.27 -4.73
C ASN A 726 2.22 -3.84 -5.11
N ALA A 727 3.18 -4.17 -4.24
CA ALA A 727 4.59 -3.79 -4.42
C ALA A 727 5.23 -4.42 -5.67
N TYR A 728 4.95 -5.70 -5.95
CA TYR A 728 5.44 -6.39 -7.14
C TYR A 728 4.90 -5.73 -8.42
N GLU A 729 3.59 -5.49 -8.47
CA GLU A 729 2.91 -4.84 -9.58
C GLU A 729 3.39 -3.40 -9.83
N SER A 730 3.68 -2.68 -8.76
CA SER A 730 4.31 -1.37 -8.85
C SER A 730 5.72 -1.45 -9.45
N MET A 731 6.55 -2.43 -9.08
CA MET A 731 7.91 -2.59 -9.64
C MET A 731 7.91 -2.87 -11.13
N ILE A 732 7.05 -3.78 -11.61
CA ILE A 732 6.92 -4.06 -13.05
C ILE A 732 6.47 -2.81 -13.80
N TYR A 733 5.59 -1.99 -13.22
CA TYR A 733 5.15 -0.74 -13.83
C TYR A 733 6.24 0.36 -13.81
N ILE A 734 7.03 0.50 -12.75
CA ILE A 734 8.20 1.41 -12.71
C ILE A 734 9.20 1.01 -13.81
N ALA A 735 9.47 -0.28 -13.97
CA ALA A 735 10.36 -0.78 -15.01
C ALA A 735 9.84 -0.45 -16.42
N TRP A 736 8.53 -0.59 -16.62
CA TRP A 736 7.88 -0.19 -17.86
C TRP A 736 8.00 1.32 -18.12
N ALA A 737 7.74 2.18 -17.12
CA ALA A 737 7.86 3.63 -17.23
C ALA A 737 9.32 4.08 -17.50
N ALA A 738 10.30 3.42 -16.87
CA ALA A 738 11.72 3.62 -17.15
C ALA A 738 12.05 3.30 -18.62
N MET A 739 11.58 2.18 -19.17
CA MET A 739 11.83 1.84 -20.57
C MET A 739 11.08 2.77 -21.54
N LEU A 740 9.84 3.15 -21.22
CA LEU A 740 9.05 4.14 -21.96
C LEU A 740 9.84 5.45 -22.12
N SER A 741 10.50 5.91 -21.05
CA SER A 741 11.34 7.12 -21.07
C SER A 741 12.42 7.03 -22.17
N GLY A 742 13.08 5.89 -22.30
CA GLY A 742 14.12 5.62 -23.29
C GLY A 742 13.57 5.56 -24.71
N VAL A 743 12.59 4.69 -24.94
CA VAL A 743 12.05 4.38 -26.28
C VAL A 743 11.29 5.56 -26.88
N VAL A 744 10.54 6.31 -26.08
CA VAL A 744 9.69 7.40 -26.60
C VAL A 744 10.44 8.72 -26.57
N PHE A 745 11.02 9.09 -25.42
CA PHE A 745 11.52 10.44 -25.22
C PHE A 745 13.01 10.58 -25.57
N PHE A 746 13.82 9.53 -25.38
CA PHE A 746 15.27 9.59 -25.54
C PHE A 746 15.85 8.68 -26.63
N ARG A 747 15.03 8.23 -27.59
CA ARG A 747 15.40 7.27 -28.66
C ARG A 747 16.64 7.59 -29.49
N LYS A 748 17.05 8.87 -29.56
CA LYS A 748 18.24 9.28 -30.32
C LYS A 748 19.55 9.17 -29.52
N SER A 749 19.47 9.00 -28.20
CA SER A 749 20.64 8.95 -27.33
C SER A 749 20.94 7.50 -26.94
N ASN A 750 22.06 6.97 -27.43
CA ASN A 750 22.51 5.62 -27.10
C ASN A 750 22.69 5.43 -25.58
N LEU A 751 23.31 6.40 -24.91
CA LEU A 751 23.55 6.32 -23.46
C LEU A 751 22.25 6.38 -22.65
N ALA A 752 21.24 7.12 -23.13
CA ALA A 752 19.93 7.14 -22.47
C ALA A 752 19.15 5.84 -22.67
N LEU A 753 19.24 5.23 -23.86
CA LEU A 753 18.66 3.91 -24.12
C LEU A 753 19.33 2.83 -23.25
N CYS A 754 20.66 2.87 -23.10
CA CYS A 754 21.37 2.00 -22.14
C CYS A 754 20.88 2.24 -20.70
N ALA A 755 20.80 3.50 -20.27
CA ALA A 755 20.40 3.85 -18.91
C ALA A 755 18.96 3.40 -18.58
N SER A 756 18.02 3.65 -19.48
CA SER A 756 16.60 3.26 -19.32
C SER A 756 16.41 1.74 -19.34
N SER A 757 17.05 1.03 -20.26
CA SER A 757 17.03 -0.43 -20.31
C SER A 757 17.68 -1.05 -19.07
N PHE A 758 18.82 -0.52 -18.63
CA PHE A 758 19.49 -0.99 -17.41
C PHE A 758 18.61 -0.79 -16.18
N LEU A 759 18.00 0.39 -16.05
CA LEU A 759 17.08 0.69 -14.95
C LEU A 759 15.84 -0.22 -14.98
N ALA A 760 15.24 -0.45 -16.14
CA ALA A 760 14.11 -1.36 -16.29
C ALA A 760 14.48 -2.77 -15.83
N GLY A 761 15.63 -3.28 -16.29
CA GLY A 761 16.13 -4.58 -15.89
C GLY A 761 16.44 -4.70 -14.40
N VAL A 762 17.11 -3.72 -13.80
CA VAL A 762 17.40 -3.70 -12.35
C VAL A 762 16.11 -3.60 -11.53
N THR A 763 15.13 -2.82 -11.96
CA THR A 763 13.85 -2.69 -11.27
C THR A 763 13.07 -4.01 -11.30
N LEU A 764 13.03 -4.69 -12.45
CA LEU A 764 12.46 -6.04 -12.55
C LEU A 764 13.23 -7.03 -11.67
N PHE A 765 14.56 -6.97 -11.65
CA PHE A 765 15.37 -7.81 -10.78
C PHE A 765 15.05 -7.60 -9.30
N VAL A 766 14.85 -6.36 -8.86
CA VAL A 766 14.44 -6.04 -7.48
C VAL A 766 13.07 -6.63 -7.15
N ALA A 767 12.13 -6.69 -8.10
CA ALA A 767 10.83 -7.34 -7.90
C ALA A 767 10.95 -8.84 -7.55
N TYR A 768 12.10 -9.47 -7.83
CA TYR A 768 12.41 -10.88 -7.52
C TYR A 768 13.48 -11.07 -6.44
N LEU A 769 14.14 -9.99 -5.99
CA LEU A 769 15.21 -10.06 -4.98
C LEU A 769 14.68 -10.16 -3.55
N GLY A 770 13.43 -9.79 -3.32
CA GLY A 770 12.74 -9.95 -2.04
C GLY A 770 11.50 -10.82 -2.23
N ASP A 771 10.94 -11.29 -1.12
CA ASP A 771 9.69 -12.04 -1.06
C ASP A 771 8.47 -11.14 -1.36
N MET A 772 8.53 -10.31 -2.40
CA MET A 772 7.38 -9.55 -2.88
C MET A 772 6.37 -10.52 -3.49
N ASP A 773 5.12 -10.40 -3.11
CA ASP A 773 4.08 -11.32 -3.55
C ASP A 773 3.69 -11.06 -5.03
N PRO A 774 4.00 -11.99 -5.96
CA PRO A 774 3.65 -11.84 -7.38
C PRO A 774 2.18 -12.15 -7.67
N GLN A 775 1.41 -12.55 -6.65
CA GLN A 775 0.03 -12.99 -6.79
C GLN A 775 -0.91 -11.85 -7.19
N ILE A 776 -2.00 -12.25 -7.86
CA ILE A 776 -3.08 -11.35 -8.25
C ILE A 776 -4.19 -11.53 -7.20
N GLY A 777 -4.37 -10.52 -6.35
CA GLY A 777 -5.34 -10.54 -5.26
C GLY A 777 -6.58 -9.69 -5.54
N ASN A 778 -7.56 -9.77 -4.66
CA ASN A 778 -8.69 -8.84 -4.65
C ASN A 778 -8.26 -7.45 -4.15
N LEU A 779 -8.86 -6.40 -4.69
CA LEU A 779 -8.59 -5.03 -4.24
C LEU A 779 -9.20 -4.78 -2.86
N MET A 780 -8.51 -4.03 -2.01
CA MET A 780 -9.16 -3.51 -0.80
C MET A 780 -10.28 -2.53 -1.20
N PRO A 781 -11.38 -2.42 -0.41
CA PRO A 781 -12.53 -1.58 -0.77
C PRO A 781 -12.17 -0.14 -1.12
N VAL A 782 -11.28 0.48 -0.34
CA VAL A 782 -10.79 1.85 -0.55
C VAL A 782 -10.06 2.02 -1.89
N LEU A 783 -9.48 0.94 -2.42
CA LEU A 783 -8.74 0.96 -3.69
C LEU A 783 -9.66 0.87 -4.91
N LYS A 784 -10.97 0.57 -4.74
CA LYS A 784 -11.96 0.56 -5.82
C LYS A 784 -12.40 1.98 -6.20
N SER A 785 -11.46 2.80 -6.64
CA SER A 785 -11.69 4.18 -7.08
C SER A 785 -11.05 4.46 -8.43
N TYR A 786 -11.75 5.24 -9.26
CA TYR A 786 -11.22 5.73 -10.51
C TYR A 786 -9.97 6.59 -10.31
N TRP A 787 -9.96 7.43 -9.26
CA TRP A 787 -8.85 8.33 -8.99
C TRP A 787 -7.57 7.61 -8.58
N LEU A 788 -7.69 6.47 -7.87
CA LEU A 788 -6.54 5.67 -7.49
C LEU A 788 -5.75 5.24 -8.74
N ASN A 789 -6.44 4.74 -9.76
CA ASN A 789 -5.81 4.27 -10.99
C ASN A 789 -5.00 5.37 -11.68
N ILE A 790 -5.49 6.60 -11.67
CA ILE A 790 -4.76 7.73 -12.27
C ILE A 790 -3.63 8.18 -11.35
N HIS A 791 -3.93 8.42 -10.07
CA HIS A 791 -2.97 8.92 -9.10
C HIS A 791 -1.74 8.01 -8.97
N VAL A 792 -1.97 6.72 -8.71
CA VAL A 792 -0.91 5.74 -8.46
C VAL A 792 -0.08 5.53 -9.72
N SER A 793 -0.70 5.43 -10.89
CA SER A 793 0.05 5.29 -12.15
C SER A 793 0.91 6.52 -12.45
N VAL A 794 0.39 7.74 -12.25
CA VAL A 794 1.16 8.97 -12.50
C VAL A 794 2.34 9.11 -11.53
N ILE A 795 2.16 8.87 -10.23
CA ILE A 795 3.28 8.89 -9.26
C ILE A 795 4.28 7.79 -9.58
N THR A 796 3.82 6.57 -9.82
CA THR A 796 4.72 5.43 -10.01
C THR A 796 5.52 5.58 -11.31
N ALA A 797 4.92 6.15 -12.37
CA ALA A 797 5.64 6.52 -13.58
C ALA A 797 6.74 7.57 -13.32
N SER A 798 6.49 8.52 -12.40
CA SER A 798 7.48 9.52 -12.00
C SER A 798 8.78 8.89 -11.49
N TYR A 799 8.69 7.80 -10.71
CA TYR A 799 9.84 7.09 -10.19
C TYR A 799 10.71 6.48 -11.29
N GLY A 800 10.12 6.06 -12.42
CA GLY A 800 10.87 5.62 -13.59
C GLY A 800 11.74 6.74 -14.20
N PHE A 801 11.19 7.96 -14.33
CA PHE A 801 11.93 9.13 -14.83
C PHE A 801 12.99 9.64 -13.84
N LEU A 802 12.69 9.64 -12.55
CA LEU A 802 13.63 10.05 -11.50
C LEU A 802 14.72 9.00 -11.26
N GLY A 803 14.41 7.71 -11.41
CA GLY A 803 15.39 6.63 -11.46
C GLY A 803 16.29 6.75 -12.68
N LEU A 804 15.77 7.22 -13.83
CA LEU A 804 16.62 7.49 -14.99
C LEU A 804 17.61 8.62 -14.69
N CYS A 805 17.21 9.66 -13.94
CA CYS A 805 18.12 10.71 -13.49
C CYS A 805 19.26 10.16 -12.64
N PHE A 806 18.98 9.19 -11.76
CA PHE A 806 19.99 8.49 -10.98
C PHE A 806 21.02 7.78 -11.88
N VAL A 807 20.56 6.93 -12.82
CA VAL A 807 21.46 6.18 -13.72
C VAL A 807 22.23 7.12 -14.66
N LEU A 808 21.58 8.13 -15.24
CA LEU A 808 22.26 9.15 -16.05
C LEU A 808 23.30 9.94 -15.25
N GLY A 809 22.99 10.24 -13.98
CA GLY A 809 23.91 10.86 -13.04
C GLY A 809 25.15 10.00 -12.78
N LEU A 810 24.96 8.69 -12.51
CA LEU A 810 26.06 7.73 -12.36
C LEU A 810 26.94 7.64 -13.62
N ILE A 811 26.33 7.54 -14.80
CA ILE A 811 27.05 7.52 -16.07
C ILE A 811 27.84 8.83 -16.26
N THR A 812 27.25 9.97 -15.91
CA THR A 812 27.93 11.28 -16.01
C THR A 812 29.13 11.36 -15.08
N LEU A 813 29.02 10.89 -13.83
CA LEU A 813 30.14 10.82 -12.89
C LEU A 813 31.23 9.87 -13.39
N LEU A 814 30.86 8.73 -13.98
CA LEU A 814 31.81 7.85 -14.63
C LEU A 814 32.54 8.54 -15.80
N MET A 815 31.83 9.32 -16.63
CA MET A 815 32.45 10.10 -17.72
C MET A 815 33.46 11.13 -17.19
N PHE A 816 33.20 11.75 -16.03
CA PHE A 816 34.15 12.65 -15.36
C PHE A 816 35.44 11.93 -14.95
N ILE A 817 35.35 10.68 -14.52
CA ILE A 817 36.54 9.88 -14.17
C ILE A 817 37.32 9.56 -15.44
N ILE A 818 36.64 9.05 -16.48
CA ILE A 818 37.29 8.65 -17.74
C ILE A 818 37.92 9.83 -18.48
N SER A 819 37.39 11.04 -18.33
CA SER A 819 37.96 12.25 -18.94
C SER A 819 39.32 12.68 -18.36
N HIS A 820 39.79 12.02 -17.29
CA HIS A 820 41.06 12.32 -16.64
C HIS A 820 42.25 12.17 -17.60
N PRO A 821 43.21 13.12 -17.62
CA PRO A 821 44.38 13.06 -18.51
C PRO A 821 45.21 11.77 -18.41
N LYS A 822 45.27 11.16 -17.22
CA LYS A 822 45.96 9.87 -17.01
C LYS A 822 45.22 8.65 -17.58
N ILE A 823 43.91 8.76 -17.84
CA ILE A 823 43.07 7.66 -18.33
C ILE A 823 42.87 7.80 -19.84
N THR A 824 42.42 8.97 -20.28
CA THR A 824 42.24 9.26 -21.71
C THR A 824 43.35 10.18 -22.19
N LEU A 825 44.36 9.61 -22.85
CA LEU A 825 45.56 10.33 -23.30
C LEU A 825 45.29 11.25 -24.51
N LYS A 826 44.34 10.88 -25.39
CA LYS A 826 44.04 11.65 -26.62
C LYS A 826 43.11 12.83 -26.34
N THR A 827 43.52 14.04 -26.71
CA THR A 827 42.74 15.28 -26.55
C THR A 827 41.37 15.22 -27.22
N GLN A 828 41.28 14.75 -28.46
CA GLN A 828 40.00 14.63 -29.19
C GLN A 828 39.00 13.72 -28.48
N SER A 829 39.47 12.61 -27.89
CA SER A 829 38.63 11.70 -27.11
C SER A 829 38.08 12.39 -25.86
N ARG A 830 38.87 13.24 -25.20
CA ARG A 830 38.42 14.03 -24.03
C ARG A 830 37.35 15.07 -24.39
N GLU A 831 37.46 15.69 -25.56
CA GLU A 831 36.41 16.59 -26.08
C GLU A 831 35.09 15.85 -26.34
N ASN A 832 35.16 14.66 -26.92
CA ASN A 832 33.96 13.82 -27.13
C ASN A 832 33.31 13.39 -25.82
N ILE A 833 34.11 13.01 -24.82
CA ILE A 833 33.61 12.70 -23.48
C ILE A 833 32.94 13.93 -22.87
N THR A 834 33.53 15.12 -23.03
CA THR A 834 32.98 16.39 -22.55
C THR A 834 31.63 16.71 -23.22
N SER A 835 31.53 16.52 -24.54
CA SER A 835 30.28 16.65 -25.29
C SER A 835 29.20 15.66 -24.81
N SER A 836 29.63 14.44 -24.48
CA SER A 836 28.76 13.40 -23.89
C SER A 836 28.28 13.81 -22.49
N ILE A 837 29.14 14.38 -21.64
CA ILE A 837 28.78 14.92 -20.32
C ILE A 837 27.70 16.01 -20.47
N PHE A 838 27.85 16.95 -21.41
CA PHE A 838 26.85 17.98 -21.64
C PHE A 838 25.52 17.41 -22.12
N SER A 839 25.57 16.43 -23.02
CA SER A 839 24.38 15.74 -23.54
C SER A 839 23.65 14.97 -22.43
N LEU A 840 24.39 14.22 -21.60
CA LEU A 840 23.84 13.51 -20.44
C LEU A 840 23.25 14.45 -19.39
N THR A 841 23.92 15.58 -19.13
CA THR A 841 23.41 16.60 -18.20
C THR A 841 22.08 17.18 -18.70
N ALA A 842 21.98 17.49 -20.00
CA ALA A 842 20.74 17.97 -20.60
C ALA A 842 19.62 16.92 -20.57
N LEU A 843 19.93 15.66 -20.86
CA LEU A 843 18.98 14.54 -20.77
C LEU A 843 18.50 14.32 -19.34
N ASN A 844 19.41 14.36 -18.37
CA ASN A 844 19.09 14.25 -16.96
C ASN A 844 18.18 15.40 -16.51
N GLU A 845 18.48 16.65 -16.90
CA GLU A 845 17.62 17.80 -16.62
C GLU A 845 16.23 17.66 -17.26
N MET A 846 16.12 17.15 -18.49
CA MET A 846 14.83 16.89 -19.13
C MET A 846 14.03 15.80 -18.42
N SER A 847 14.68 14.68 -18.08
CA SER A 847 14.06 13.57 -17.34
C SER A 847 13.58 14.04 -15.98
N MET A 848 14.36 14.88 -15.30
CA MET A 848 14.03 15.41 -13.98
C MET A 848 12.84 16.36 -14.03
N ILE A 849 12.73 17.20 -15.07
CA ILE A 849 11.54 18.05 -15.28
C ILE A 849 10.28 17.20 -15.44
N LEU A 850 10.36 16.10 -16.21
CA LEU A 850 9.23 15.19 -16.41
C LEU A 850 8.88 14.39 -15.16
N GLY A 851 9.90 13.85 -14.48
CA GLY A 851 9.71 13.12 -13.21
C GLY A 851 9.12 14.02 -12.14
N LEU A 852 9.65 15.24 -11.94
CA LEU A 852 9.10 16.19 -10.97
C LEU A 852 7.67 16.62 -11.33
N PHE A 853 7.37 16.80 -12.62
CA PHE A 853 6.00 17.07 -13.08
C PHE A 853 5.04 15.96 -12.68
N LEU A 854 5.35 14.71 -13.07
CA LEU A 854 4.51 13.56 -12.77
C LEU A 854 4.37 13.36 -11.26
N LEU A 855 5.46 13.50 -10.50
CA LEU A 855 5.41 13.39 -9.04
C LEU A 855 4.52 14.46 -8.41
N SER A 856 4.65 15.71 -8.86
CA SER A 856 3.86 16.83 -8.32
C SER A 856 2.37 16.66 -8.67
N VAL A 857 2.05 16.46 -9.95
CA VAL A 857 0.65 16.27 -10.39
C VAL A 857 0.04 15.03 -9.76
N GLY A 858 0.78 13.93 -9.74
CA GLY A 858 0.38 12.71 -9.06
C GLY A 858 0.06 12.96 -7.60
N ASN A 859 0.95 13.60 -6.82
CA ASN A 859 0.72 13.90 -5.41
C ASN A 859 -0.59 14.67 -5.16
N PHE A 860 -0.90 15.66 -6.00
CA PHE A 860 -2.12 16.45 -5.87
C PHE A 860 -3.38 15.72 -6.33
N LEU A 861 -3.30 14.88 -7.38
CA LEU A 861 -4.39 13.94 -7.73
C LEU A 861 -4.65 12.96 -6.58
N GLY A 862 -3.62 12.63 -5.80
CA GLY A 862 -3.74 11.86 -4.57
C GLY A 862 -4.58 12.56 -3.52
N GLY A 863 -4.38 13.87 -3.33
CA GLY A 863 -5.23 14.67 -2.43
C GLY A 863 -6.68 14.77 -2.89
N VAL A 864 -6.96 14.67 -4.19
CA VAL A 864 -8.35 14.55 -4.70
C VAL A 864 -8.94 13.20 -4.32
N TRP A 865 -8.21 12.11 -4.57
CA TRP A 865 -8.61 10.76 -4.18
C TRP A 865 -8.81 10.63 -2.66
N ALA A 866 -7.89 11.15 -1.85
CA ALA A 866 -7.97 11.13 -0.39
C ALA A 866 -9.21 11.87 0.11
N ASN A 867 -9.56 13.00 -0.53
CA ASN A 867 -10.75 13.76 -0.16
C ASN A 867 -12.06 13.05 -0.52
N GLU A 868 -12.07 12.22 -1.57
CA GLU A 868 -13.21 11.34 -1.88
C GLU A 868 -13.25 10.08 -1.01
N SER A 869 -12.09 9.55 -0.61
CA SER A 869 -11.99 8.27 0.11
C SER A 869 -12.08 8.44 1.63
N TRP A 870 -11.47 9.50 2.16
CA TRP A 870 -11.27 9.78 3.58
C TRP A 870 -11.78 11.17 3.99
N GLY A 871 -12.58 11.83 3.15
CA GLY A 871 -13.19 13.11 3.46
C GLY A 871 -12.23 14.31 3.66
N ARG A 872 -10.92 14.13 3.47
CA ARG A 872 -9.89 15.18 3.59
C ARG A 872 -8.83 15.06 2.51
N TYR A 873 -8.28 16.19 2.06
CA TYR A 873 -7.33 16.18 0.94
C TYR A 873 -5.86 16.01 1.34
N TRP A 874 -5.54 16.20 2.62
CA TRP A 874 -4.18 16.09 3.16
C TRP A 874 -4.24 15.72 4.64
N GLY A 875 -3.47 14.71 5.05
CA GLY A 875 -3.47 14.16 6.40
C GLY A 875 -2.12 14.21 7.13
N TRP A 876 -1.05 14.65 6.46
CA TRP A 876 0.33 14.63 6.98
C TRP A 876 0.86 13.23 7.29
N ASP A 877 0.28 12.19 6.69
CA ASP A 877 0.84 10.85 6.88
C ASP A 877 2.25 10.76 6.28
N SER A 878 3.00 9.74 6.72
CA SER A 878 4.39 9.56 6.29
C SER A 878 4.55 9.49 4.77
N LYS A 879 3.59 8.93 4.01
CA LYS A 879 3.71 8.79 2.54
C LYS A 879 3.46 10.11 1.81
N GLU A 880 2.40 10.83 2.18
CA GLU A 880 2.13 12.19 1.71
C GLU A 880 3.32 13.12 2.02
N THR A 881 3.84 13.06 3.24
CA THR A 881 4.96 13.88 3.70
C THR A 881 6.24 13.60 2.91
N TRP A 882 6.61 12.33 2.70
CA TRP A 882 7.81 11.98 1.94
C TRP A 882 7.67 12.27 0.44
N ALA A 883 6.46 12.18 -0.12
CA ALA A 883 6.20 12.65 -1.48
C ALA A 883 6.45 14.16 -1.62
N LEU A 884 6.00 14.97 -0.65
CA LEU A 884 6.28 16.41 -0.59
C LEU A 884 7.79 16.70 -0.43
N ILE A 885 8.49 15.96 0.43
CA ILE A 885 9.95 16.05 0.59
C ILE A 885 10.65 15.76 -0.75
N SER A 886 10.26 14.70 -1.46
CA SER A 886 10.84 14.34 -2.76
C SER A 886 10.60 15.43 -3.81
N ILE A 887 9.41 16.03 -3.86
CA ILE A 887 9.12 17.20 -4.70
C ILE A 887 10.07 18.34 -4.35
N GLY A 888 10.24 18.65 -3.06
CA GLY A 888 11.15 19.70 -2.58
C GLY A 888 12.60 19.46 -2.95
N VAL A 889 13.12 18.24 -2.76
CA VAL A 889 14.49 17.84 -3.11
C VAL A 889 14.74 18.03 -4.61
N TYR A 890 13.89 17.48 -5.47
CA TYR A 890 14.08 17.60 -6.92
C TYR A 890 13.82 19.02 -7.43
N ALA A 891 12.93 19.78 -6.79
CA ALA A 891 12.78 21.21 -7.05
C ALA A 891 14.09 21.97 -6.73
N ILE A 892 14.72 21.72 -5.56
CA ILE A 892 16.02 22.32 -5.21
C ILE A 892 17.07 21.97 -6.27
N ILE A 893 17.18 20.70 -6.66
CA ILE A 893 18.17 20.23 -7.65
C ILE A 893 17.99 20.96 -8.99
N LEU A 894 16.77 21.08 -9.50
CA LEU A 894 16.50 21.83 -10.74
C LEU A 894 16.84 23.32 -10.62
N HIS A 895 16.76 23.90 -9.43
CA HIS A 895 17.07 25.32 -9.19
C HIS A 895 18.57 25.57 -8.94
N LEU A 896 19.38 24.55 -8.64
CA LEU A 896 20.83 24.69 -8.53
C LEU A 896 21.46 25.30 -9.80
N ARG A 897 20.87 25.07 -10.98
CA ARG A 897 21.32 25.68 -12.25
C ARG A 897 21.27 27.21 -12.27
N LEU A 898 20.44 27.82 -11.43
CA LEU A 898 20.29 29.28 -11.34
C LEU A 898 21.31 29.90 -10.37
N ILE A 899 21.88 29.09 -9.47
CA ILE A 899 22.78 29.52 -8.40
C ILE A 899 24.23 29.14 -8.73
N CYS A 900 24.45 27.88 -9.10
CA CYS A 900 25.76 27.32 -9.44
C CYS A 900 26.09 27.61 -10.90
N LYS A 901 26.94 28.63 -11.13
CA LYS A 901 27.44 28.96 -12.48
C LYS A 901 28.66 28.13 -12.88
N THR A 902 29.41 27.61 -11.92
CA THR A 902 30.61 26.81 -12.12
C THR A 902 30.36 25.33 -11.81
N ASN A 903 31.01 24.44 -12.55
CA ASN A 903 30.96 22.98 -12.32
C ASN A 903 29.55 22.37 -12.38
N LEU A 904 28.60 23.04 -13.04
CA LEU A 904 27.20 22.68 -13.03
C LEU A 904 26.94 21.21 -13.45
N PRO A 905 27.56 20.65 -14.50
CA PRO A 905 27.35 19.24 -14.86
C PRO A 905 27.72 18.27 -13.73
N PHE A 906 28.81 18.52 -13.00
CA PHE A 906 29.22 17.70 -11.87
C PHE A 906 28.27 17.84 -10.69
N VAL A 907 27.91 19.08 -10.32
CA VAL A 907 27.00 19.35 -9.21
C VAL A 907 25.63 18.75 -9.48
N PHE A 908 25.10 18.93 -10.69
CA PHE A 908 23.81 18.40 -11.11
C PHE A 908 23.79 16.87 -11.12
N ALA A 909 24.84 16.23 -11.67
CA ALA A 909 24.95 14.77 -11.65
C ALA A 909 25.02 14.21 -10.22
N SER A 910 25.86 14.80 -9.36
CA SER A 910 25.99 14.39 -7.95
C SER A 910 24.66 14.55 -7.19
N ALA A 911 24.00 15.70 -7.37
CA ALA A 911 22.74 15.99 -6.71
C ALA A 911 21.60 15.09 -7.24
N SER A 912 21.59 14.73 -8.53
CA SER A 912 20.63 13.77 -9.10
C SER A 912 20.77 12.38 -8.49
N VAL A 913 22.01 11.94 -8.27
CA VAL A 913 22.30 10.63 -7.67
C VAL A 913 21.89 10.61 -6.19
N LEU A 914 22.26 11.63 -5.43
CA LEU A 914 21.90 11.72 -4.01
C LEU A 914 20.40 11.99 -3.80
N GLY A 915 19.77 12.75 -4.69
CA GLY A 915 18.34 13.05 -4.64
C GLY A 915 17.47 11.80 -4.74
N PHE A 916 17.94 10.76 -5.43
CA PHE A 916 17.19 9.50 -5.58
C PHE A 916 16.95 8.77 -4.26
N PHE A 917 17.76 9.01 -3.23
CA PHE A 917 17.49 8.47 -1.89
C PHE A 917 16.17 8.99 -1.29
N SER A 918 15.71 10.19 -1.67
CA SER A 918 14.37 10.67 -1.26
C SER A 918 13.25 9.84 -1.88
N VAL A 919 13.38 9.41 -3.13
CA VAL A 919 12.42 8.51 -3.80
C VAL A 919 12.45 7.12 -3.18
N LEU A 920 13.65 6.58 -2.90
CA LEU A 920 13.78 5.30 -2.21
C LEU A 920 13.15 5.35 -0.82
N MET A 921 13.33 6.45 -0.08
CA MET A 921 12.68 6.64 1.22
C MET A 921 11.15 6.77 1.07
N THR A 922 10.66 7.49 0.07
CA THR A 922 9.21 7.64 -0.17
C THR A 922 8.56 6.30 -0.52
N TYR A 923 9.21 5.50 -1.36
CA TYR A 923 8.64 4.25 -1.87
C TYR A 923 8.93 3.06 -0.95
N PHE A 924 10.20 2.77 -0.63
CA PHE A 924 10.59 1.66 0.24
C PHE A 924 10.64 2.09 1.72
N GLY A 925 11.20 3.25 2.01
CA GLY A 925 11.36 3.72 3.39
C GLY A 925 10.03 3.79 4.14
N VAL A 926 9.02 4.45 3.57
CA VAL A 926 7.71 4.60 4.20
C VAL A 926 7.00 3.25 4.34
N ASN A 927 6.94 2.45 3.28
CA ASN A 927 6.17 1.20 3.28
C ASN A 927 6.76 0.13 4.22
N TYR A 928 8.08 0.14 4.49
CA TYR A 928 8.74 -0.90 5.29
C TYR A 928 9.17 -0.40 6.67
N TYR A 929 9.57 0.87 6.81
CA TYR A 929 10.19 1.40 8.03
C TYR A 929 9.34 2.42 8.79
N LEU A 930 8.29 2.98 8.20
CA LEU A 930 7.37 3.93 8.85
C LEU A 930 5.95 3.37 8.88
N THR A 931 5.07 4.05 9.59
CA THR A 931 3.65 3.69 9.74
C THR A 931 2.78 4.69 8.98
N GLY A 932 1.64 4.25 8.41
CA GLY A 932 0.69 5.18 7.80
C GLY A 932 -0.54 4.49 7.17
N MET A 933 -1.56 5.29 6.85
CA MET A 933 -2.81 4.82 6.22
C MET A 933 -2.61 4.29 4.79
N HIS A 934 -1.41 4.45 4.22
CA HIS A 934 -1.04 4.00 2.88
C HIS A 934 -0.26 2.68 2.88
N SER A 935 -0.21 1.97 4.01
CA SER A 935 0.53 0.71 4.20
C SER A 935 -0.13 -0.51 3.56
N TYR A 936 -0.99 -0.33 2.56
CA TYR A 936 -1.63 -1.43 1.81
C TYR A 936 -0.64 -2.32 1.04
N ALA A 937 0.55 -1.78 0.74
CA ALA A 937 1.67 -2.49 0.12
C ALA A 937 2.87 -2.62 1.07
N ALA A 938 2.66 -2.51 2.38
CA ALA A 938 3.71 -2.64 3.38
C ALA A 938 4.20 -4.08 3.44
N GLY A 939 5.50 -4.27 3.25
CA GLY A 939 6.18 -5.52 3.56
C GLY A 939 6.91 -5.39 4.90
N GLU A 940 7.50 -6.49 5.36
CA GLU A 940 8.16 -6.54 6.65
C GLU A 940 9.49 -5.77 6.63
N SER A 941 9.74 -4.90 7.63
CA SER A 941 11.03 -4.22 7.78
C SER A 941 12.14 -5.23 8.08
N GLU A 942 13.00 -5.50 7.11
CA GLU A 942 14.29 -6.14 7.36
C GLU A 942 15.40 -5.10 7.53
N PRO A 943 16.43 -5.36 8.36
CA PRO A 943 17.59 -4.49 8.42
C PRO A 943 18.28 -4.40 7.06
N LEU A 944 18.66 -3.18 6.65
CA LEU A 944 19.32 -2.95 5.36
C LEU A 944 20.49 -3.93 5.13
N PRO A 945 20.45 -4.76 4.07
CA PRO A 945 21.49 -5.73 3.77
C PRO A 945 22.87 -5.09 3.60
N LEU A 946 23.93 -5.84 3.88
CA LEU A 946 25.32 -5.36 3.75
C LEU A 946 25.62 -4.85 2.33
N TRP A 947 25.17 -5.57 1.31
CA TRP A 947 25.39 -5.18 -0.09
C TRP A 947 24.76 -3.82 -0.41
N PHE A 948 23.60 -3.49 0.15
CA PHE A 948 22.95 -2.20 -0.04
C PHE A 948 23.74 -1.07 0.61
N LYS A 949 24.25 -1.29 1.84
CA LYS A 949 25.15 -0.35 2.52
C LYS A 949 26.43 -0.11 1.71
N LEU A 950 27.01 -1.16 1.14
CA LEU A 950 28.19 -1.08 0.27
C LEU A 950 27.90 -0.27 -1.00
N ILE A 951 26.71 -0.42 -1.61
CA ILE A 951 26.30 0.41 -2.75
C ILE A 951 26.28 1.89 -2.37
N ILE A 952 25.69 2.25 -1.22
CA ILE A 952 25.65 3.64 -0.74
C ILE A 952 27.08 4.20 -0.61
N VAL A 953 27.97 3.47 0.07
CA VAL A 953 29.37 3.88 0.23
C VAL A 953 30.06 4.04 -1.12
N SER A 954 29.82 3.12 -2.06
CA SER A 954 30.39 3.17 -3.41
C SER A 954 29.97 4.41 -4.19
N ILE A 955 28.74 4.90 -3.99
CA ILE A 955 28.21 6.12 -4.61
C ILE A 955 28.96 7.35 -4.09
N PHE A 956 29.17 7.45 -2.77
CA PHE A 956 29.95 8.55 -2.20
C PHE A 956 31.40 8.53 -2.68
N VAL A 957 32.03 7.36 -2.74
CA VAL A 957 33.38 7.18 -3.29
C VAL A 957 33.43 7.62 -4.76
N LEU A 958 32.44 7.23 -5.57
CA LEU A 958 32.34 7.62 -6.98
C LEU A 958 32.29 9.15 -7.14
N VAL A 959 31.45 9.84 -6.34
CA VAL A 959 31.34 11.31 -6.34
C VAL A 959 32.68 11.95 -5.96
N ILE A 960 33.37 11.44 -4.94
CA ILE A 960 34.68 11.94 -4.50
C ILE A 960 35.72 11.80 -5.61
N ILE A 961 35.81 10.64 -6.25
CA ILE A 961 36.78 10.39 -7.34
C ILE A 961 36.47 11.29 -8.55
N ALA A 962 35.20 11.37 -8.96
CA ALA A 962 34.76 12.21 -10.08
C ALA A 962 35.03 13.70 -9.84
N SER A 963 35.03 14.15 -8.58
CA SER A 963 35.25 15.55 -8.21
C SER A 963 36.61 16.11 -8.66
N ARG A 964 37.60 15.25 -8.91
CA ARG A 964 38.95 15.64 -9.37
C ARG A 964 38.94 16.34 -10.73
N ASN A 965 37.97 16.03 -11.59
CA ASN A 965 37.82 16.62 -12.92
C ASN A 965 36.56 17.49 -13.07
N ARG A 966 36.00 17.98 -11.95
CA ARG A 966 34.71 18.68 -11.92
C ARG A 966 34.65 20.00 -12.71
N GLN A 967 35.78 20.52 -13.16
CA GLN A 967 35.93 21.85 -13.77
C GLN A 967 35.36 21.90 -15.20
N LEU A 968 34.03 21.83 -15.32
CA LEU A 968 33.30 21.98 -16.59
C LEU A 968 32.10 22.90 -16.41
N ASN A 969 31.90 23.81 -17.36
CA ASN A 969 30.75 24.70 -17.39
C ASN A 969 29.87 24.34 -18.58
N MET A 970 28.55 24.36 -18.37
CA MET A 970 27.60 24.15 -19.46
C MET A 970 27.78 25.23 -20.53
N PRO A 971 27.77 24.87 -21.83
CA PRO A 971 27.76 25.86 -22.90
C PRO A 971 26.48 26.71 -22.85
N LYS A 972 26.53 27.92 -23.42
CA LYS A 972 25.32 28.74 -23.58
C LYS A 972 24.35 28.01 -24.51
N LEU A 973 23.14 27.78 -24.01
CA LEU A 973 22.06 27.14 -24.75
C LEU A 973 21.25 28.22 -25.48
N SER A 974 21.26 28.19 -26.81
CA SER A 974 20.50 29.12 -27.68
C SER A 974 19.16 28.55 -28.14
#